data_AF-A0A2X3C1M6-F1
#
_entry.id   AF-A0A2X3C1M6-F1
#
_cell.length_a   1.000
_cell.length_b   1.000
_cell.length_c   1.000
_cell.angle_alpha   90.00
_cell.angle_beta   90.00
_cell.angle_gamma   90.00
#
_symmetry.space_group_name_H-M   'P 1'
#
loop_
_entity.id
_entity.type
_entity.pdbx_description
1 polymer ?
#
loop_
_entity_poly.entity_id
_entity_poly.type
_entity_poly.pdbx_seq_one_letter_code
_entity_poly.pdbx_strand_id
1 'polypeptide(L)'
;MKRKMLKRLLTSAFACMFIANGVITTTVRAVGPKTGEENQVLVPNLNPTPERLEVVGDGFKITSSINLVGEEEADENAVNALREFLTANNIEINSENDPNSTTLIIGEVDDDIPELDEALNGTTAENLKEEGYALVSNNGKIAIEGKDGDGTFYGVQTFKQLVKDSNIPEVNITDYPTVSARGIIEGFYGTPWTHQDRLDQIKFYGENKLNTYIYAPKDDPYHREKWRDPYPESEMQRIQELINASAENKVDFVFGISPGIDIRFDGDAGEEDFKHLIKKAESLYDMGVRSFAIYWDDIQDKSAAKHAQVLNRFNEEFVKAKGDVKPLITVPTEYDTGAMVSNGQPRAYTRIFAETVDPSIEVMWTGPGVVTNEIPLSDAQLISGIYNRNMAVWWNYPVTDYFKGKLALGPMHGLDKGLNQYVDFFTVNPMEHAELSKISIHTAADYSWNMDNYDYDKAWNRAIDMLYGDLAEDMKVFANHSTRMDNKTWAKSGREDAPELRAKMDELWNKLSSKEDASALIEELYGEFARMEEACNNLKANLPEVALEECSRQLDELITLAQGDKASLDMIVAQLNEDTEAYESAKEIAQNKLNTALSSFAVISEKVAQSFIQEALSFDLTLINPRTVKVTASSEETSGENAPASFASDGDMNTFWHSKWSSPAHEGPHYLTLELDNVYEINKVRYAPRQDSKNGRITGYKVSISLDGENFTEVKTGTLEDNAAIKFIEFDSIDAKYVRLDVTDSVSDQANGRGKFATAAEVNVHGKLKEAAEVTGSVSLEALEEVQVGENLEVGVGIDELVNAEAFAYDFTLNYDENAFEYVEAISDDGVFVKAKKMEDGKVRVLVSSLTGEPLPAKEVLAKVVLRAEAKAEGSNLSITNSSVGDGEGLVHEIAGTEKTVNIIEGTSPEIVVNPIRDFKASEINKKNVTVTWTEPETTEGLEGYILYKDGKKVAEIGKDETSYTFKKLNRHTIYNFKIAAKYSNGEVSSKESLTLRTAR
;
A
#
# COMPACT_ATOMS: atom_id res chain seq x y z
N MET A 1 8.40 7.27 66.62
CA MET A 1 6.96 7.05 66.92
C MET A 1 6.22 6.91 65.59
N LYS A 2 6.03 5.72 65.02
CA LYS A 2 4.86 4.84 65.18
C LYS A 2 3.51 5.58 65.31
N ARG A 3 2.69 5.46 64.23
CA ARG A 3 1.27 5.00 64.18
C ARG A 3 0.22 5.93 64.84
N LYS A 4 -1.02 6.09 64.38
CA LYS A 4 -1.88 5.48 63.35
C LYS A 4 -3.25 6.20 63.44
N MET A 5 -3.92 6.43 62.32
CA MET A 5 -5.37 6.15 62.09
C MET A 5 -5.64 6.44 60.59
N LEU A 6 -5.85 5.43 59.70
CA LEU A 6 -7.10 4.70 59.39
C LEU A 6 -8.16 5.60 58.70
N LYS A 7 -8.75 5.40 57.50
CA LYS A 7 -8.70 4.45 56.37
C LYS A 7 -9.47 5.11 55.18
N ARG A 8 -9.03 4.87 53.93
CA ARG A 8 -9.75 4.47 52.67
C ARG A 8 -11.05 5.24 52.28
N LEU A 9 -11.35 5.62 51.03
CA LEU A 9 -11.13 5.03 49.69
C LEU A 9 -11.68 6.01 48.60
N LEU A 10 -11.20 5.86 47.36
CA LEU A 10 -11.84 6.12 46.05
C LEU A 10 -11.73 7.49 45.33
N THR A 11 -10.94 7.41 44.23
CA THR A 11 -11.14 7.94 42.86
C THR A 11 -11.24 9.44 42.59
N SER A 12 -10.17 9.98 41.99
CA SER A 12 -10.21 10.65 40.67
C SER A 12 -8.80 11.15 40.30
N ALA A 13 -8.07 10.36 39.51
CA ALA A 13 -6.97 10.85 38.70
C ALA A 13 -7.55 11.08 37.30
N PHE A 14 -7.64 12.34 36.88
CA PHE A 14 -7.85 12.70 35.49
C PHE A 14 -6.67 13.55 35.05
N ALA A 15 -6.02 13.05 34.01
CA ALA A 15 -4.86 13.60 33.36
C ALA A 15 -5.22 14.90 32.62
N CYS A 16 -4.43 15.95 32.84
CA CYS A 16 -4.30 17.05 31.89
C CYS A 16 -3.08 16.75 31.02
N MET A 17 -3.32 16.18 29.84
CA MET A 17 -2.31 16.01 28.80
C MET A 17 -2.40 17.24 27.88
N PHE A 18 -1.34 18.04 27.89
CA PHE A 18 -1.10 19.06 26.88
C PHE A 18 -0.72 18.35 25.57
N ILE A 19 -1.54 18.53 24.55
CA ILE A 19 -1.27 18.08 23.18
C ILE A 19 -0.30 19.09 22.57
N ALA A 20 0.96 18.71 22.45
CA ALA A 20 1.94 19.40 21.62
C ALA A 20 1.98 18.66 20.27
N ASN A 21 1.39 19.29 19.25
CA ASN A 21 1.49 18.85 17.86
C ASN A 21 2.95 18.98 17.41
N GLY A 22 3.68 17.86 17.42
CA GLY A 22 4.96 17.73 16.75
C GLY A 22 4.71 17.35 15.30
N VAL A 23 4.80 18.34 14.42
CA VAL A 23 4.96 18.13 12.97
C VAL A 23 6.26 17.35 12.77
N ILE A 24 6.17 16.09 12.32
CA ILE A 24 7.33 15.35 11.84
C ILE A 24 7.57 15.84 10.42
N THR A 25 8.36 16.91 10.28
CA THR A 25 8.97 17.28 9.01
C THR A 25 9.93 16.17 8.61
N THR A 26 9.60 15.38 7.60
CA THR A 26 10.54 14.53 6.88
C THR A 26 11.51 15.42 6.11
N THR A 27 12.56 15.89 6.79
CA THR A 27 13.72 16.44 6.11
C THR A 27 14.34 15.31 5.29
N VAL A 28 14.15 15.35 3.96
CA VAL A 28 14.99 14.62 3.02
C VAL A 28 16.41 15.18 3.17
N ARG A 29 17.18 14.59 4.08
CA ARG A 29 18.64 14.68 3.99
C ARG A 29 19.03 13.79 2.83
N ALA A 30 19.41 14.41 1.72
CA ALA A 30 20.32 13.78 0.77
C ALA A 30 21.57 13.37 1.56
N VAL A 31 21.62 12.10 1.97
CA VAL A 31 22.82 11.48 2.48
C VAL A 31 23.73 11.32 1.27
N GLY A 32 24.60 12.31 1.04
CA GLY A 32 25.77 12.10 0.21
C GLY A 32 26.50 10.84 0.73
N PRO A 33 27.07 10.02 -0.16
CA PRO A 33 27.54 8.70 0.19
C PRO A 33 28.55 8.81 1.33
N LYS A 34 28.16 8.32 2.50
CA LYS A 34 29.11 7.97 3.56
C LYS A 34 29.84 6.76 3.05
N THR A 35 31.03 6.98 2.52
CA THR A 35 32.01 5.93 2.24
C THR A 35 32.39 5.27 3.57
N GLY A 36 31.79 4.10 3.89
CA GLY A 36 32.18 3.35 5.10
C GLY A 36 31.33 2.18 5.62
N GLU A 37 30.23 1.73 5.01
CA GLU A 37 29.40 0.60 5.53
C GLU A 37 28.93 -0.37 4.41
N GLU A 38 29.85 -0.96 3.64
CA GLU A 38 29.48 -1.75 2.42
C GLU A 38 29.54 -3.28 2.55
N ASN A 39 29.77 -3.89 3.72
CA ASN A 39 30.05 -5.35 3.80
C ASN A 39 29.10 -6.21 4.67
N GLN A 40 28.01 -5.67 5.26
CA GLN A 40 27.11 -6.48 6.09
C GLN A 40 26.00 -7.14 5.26
N VAL A 41 25.91 -8.46 5.30
CA VAL A 41 24.81 -9.26 4.72
C VAL A 41 23.64 -9.27 5.72
N LEU A 42 22.49 -8.73 5.32
CA LEU A 42 21.28 -8.73 6.16
C LEU A 42 20.57 -10.08 6.12
N VAL A 43 19.81 -10.38 7.17
CA VAL A 43 18.93 -11.57 7.22
C VAL A 43 17.78 -11.37 6.21
N PRO A 44 17.59 -12.27 5.24
CA PRO A 44 16.45 -12.20 4.30
C PRO A 44 15.10 -12.39 4.99
N ASN A 45 14.00 -12.22 4.25
CA ASN A 45 12.69 -12.70 4.71
C ASN A 45 12.75 -14.21 4.97
N LEU A 46 12.28 -14.63 6.14
CA LEU A 46 12.19 -16.03 6.56
C LEU A 46 10.74 -16.43 6.78
N ASN A 47 10.40 -17.67 6.44
CA ASN A 47 9.11 -18.28 6.73
C ASN A 47 9.24 -19.80 7.02
N PRO A 48 8.71 -20.29 8.14
CA PRO A 48 8.24 -19.53 9.29
C PRO A 48 9.34 -18.69 9.95
N THR A 49 8.94 -17.70 10.76
CA THR A 49 9.87 -16.92 11.60
C THR A 49 10.49 -17.81 12.68
N PRO A 50 11.83 -17.95 12.75
CA PRO A 50 12.45 -18.78 13.79
C PRO A 50 12.17 -18.27 15.22
N GLU A 51 12.03 -19.19 16.17
CA GLU A 51 11.82 -18.87 17.60
C GLU A 51 12.94 -17.99 18.18
N ARG A 52 14.20 -18.32 17.87
CA ARG A 52 15.36 -17.51 18.23
C ARG A 52 16.31 -17.40 17.05
N LEU A 53 16.63 -16.16 16.68
CA LEU A 53 17.66 -15.81 15.71
C LEU A 53 18.52 -14.69 16.29
N GLU A 54 19.84 -14.87 16.27
CA GLU A 54 20.82 -13.87 16.69
C GLU A 54 21.83 -13.64 15.56
N VAL A 55 22.00 -12.38 15.15
CA VAL A 55 23.05 -11.99 14.19
C VAL A 55 24.37 -11.88 14.94
N VAL A 56 25.35 -12.69 14.56
CA VAL A 56 26.63 -12.82 15.28
C VAL A 56 27.84 -12.30 14.50
N GLY A 57 27.65 -11.91 13.25
CA GLY A 57 28.71 -11.35 12.41
C GLY A 57 28.19 -10.63 11.17
N ASP A 58 29.11 -10.29 10.27
CA ASP A 58 28.79 -9.48 9.08
C ASP A 58 28.29 -10.32 7.90
N GLY A 59 28.41 -11.65 7.97
CA GLY A 59 28.10 -12.55 6.85
C GLY A 59 29.34 -12.93 6.04
N PHE A 60 29.20 -13.98 5.23
CA PHE A 60 30.27 -14.42 4.33
C PHE A 60 29.71 -14.97 3.02
N LYS A 61 30.60 -15.07 2.03
CA LYS A 61 30.29 -15.64 0.72
C LYS A 61 30.64 -17.13 0.71
N ILE A 62 29.67 -17.95 0.33
CA ILE A 62 29.84 -19.39 0.08
C ILE A 62 30.73 -19.56 -1.16
N THR A 63 31.73 -20.44 -1.06
CA THR A 63 32.62 -20.77 -2.19
C THR A 63 31.87 -21.56 -3.27
N SER A 64 32.32 -21.45 -4.53
CA SER A 64 31.71 -22.18 -5.66
C SER A 64 31.81 -23.71 -5.53
N SER A 65 32.69 -24.21 -4.67
CA SER A 65 32.78 -25.62 -4.29
C SER A 65 32.93 -25.71 -2.77
N ILE A 66 32.19 -26.58 -2.11
CA ILE A 66 32.13 -26.72 -0.65
C ILE A 66 32.53 -28.11 -0.18
N ASN A 67 32.92 -28.23 1.09
CA ASN A 67 33.00 -29.53 1.75
C ASN A 67 31.63 -29.83 2.39
N LEU A 68 31.09 -31.02 2.12
CA LEU A 68 29.94 -31.55 2.84
C LEU A 68 30.44 -32.60 3.85
N VAL A 69 29.92 -32.58 5.07
CA VAL A 69 30.29 -33.49 6.15
C VAL A 69 29.02 -33.98 6.85
N GLY A 70 28.93 -35.28 7.08
CA GLY A 70 27.82 -35.92 7.81
C GLY A 70 26.71 -36.48 6.91
N GLU A 71 26.86 -36.41 5.58
CA GLU A 71 25.81 -36.81 4.64
C GLU A 71 25.46 -38.31 4.62
N GLU A 72 26.29 -39.17 5.23
CA GLU A 72 26.07 -40.62 5.30
C GLU A 72 25.21 -41.03 6.51
N GLU A 73 25.18 -40.19 7.56
CA GLU A 73 24.45 -40.44 8.81
C GLU A 73 23.16 -39.62 8.87
N ALA A 74 23.23 -38.35 8.41
CA ALA A 74 22.10 -37.41 8.44
C ALA A 74 20.87 -37.90 7.66
N ASP A 75 19.69 -37.37 8.00
CA ASP A 75 18.43 -37.68 7.29
C ASP A 75 18.54 -37.58 5.76
N GLU A 76 18.18 -38.68 5.10
CA GLU A 76 18.31 -38.84 3.64
C GLU A 76 17.52 -37.75 2.88
N ASN A 77 16.32 -37.39 3.33
CA ASN A 77 15.49 -36.40 2.66
C ASN A 77 16.03 -34.97 2.86
N ALA A 78 16.58 -34.66 4.04
CA ALA A 78 17.27 -33.40 4.32
C ALA A 78 18.49 -33.23 3.41
N VAL A 79 19.32 -34.27 3.28
CA VAL A 79 20.50 -34.27 2.41
C VAL A 79 20.09 -34.15 0.93
N ASN A 80 19.03 -34.83 0.50
CA ASN A 80 18.52 -34.73 -0.87
C ASN A 80 18.05 -33.31 -1.20
N ALA A 81 17.27 -32.68 -0.32
CA ALA A 81 16.82 -31.30 -0.47
C ALA A 81 18.00 -30.32 -0.52
N LEU A 82 19.04 -30.56 0.30
CA LEU A 82 20.27 -29.77 0.29
C LEU A 82 21.01 -29.92 -1.05
N ARG A 83 21.19 -31.15 -1.57
CA ARG A 83 21.86 -31.41 -2.85
C ARG A 83 21.11 -30.78 -4.03
N GLU A 84 19.78 -30.85 -4.04
CA GLU A 84 18.94 -30.17 -5.04
C GLU A 84 19.21 -28.66 -5.02
N PHE A 85 19.21 -28.04 -3.84
CA PHE A 85 19.48 -26.62 -3.68
C PHE A 85 20.89 -26.22 -4.15
N LEU A 86 21.93 -26.95 -3.74
CA LEU A 86 23.31 -26.68 -4.13
C LEU A 86 23.47 -26.75 -5.66
N THR A 87 22.86 -27.76 -6.29
CA THR A 87 22.86 -27.92 -7.75
C THR A 87 22.15 -26.75 -8.44
N ALA A 88 20.96 -26.37 -7.97
CA ALA A 88 20.18 -25.26 -8.54
C ALA A 88 20.92 -23.91 -8.43
N ASN A 89 21.83 -23.77 -7.46
CA ASN A 89 22.61 -22.55 -7.21
C ASN A 89 24.06 -22.63 -7.72
N ASN A 90 24.41 -23.63 -8.53
CA ASN A 90 25.76 -23.84 -9.08
C ASN A 90 26.86 -23.92 -8.00
N ILE A 91 26.58 -24.63 -6.90
CA ILE A 91 27.55 -24.92 -5.84
C ILE A 91 27.89 -26.41 -5.89
N GLU A 92 29.15 -26.73 -6.16
CA GLU A 92 29.64 -28.11 -6.26
C GLU A 92 30.06 -28.65 -4.88
N ILE A 93 30.03 -29.97 -4.72
CA ILE A 93 30.53 -30.66 -3.52
C ILE A 93 31.90 -31.25 -3.84
N ASN A 94 32.90 -30.93 -3.02
CA ASN A 94 34.26 -31.44 -3.18
C ASN A 94 34.32 -32.96 -2.97
N SER A 95 35.13 -33.65 -3.78
CA SER A 95 35.41 -35.08 -3.58
C SER A 95 36.42 -35.37 -2.46
N GLU A 96 37.19 -34.36 -2.06
CA GLU A 96 38.16 -34.42 -0.97
C GLU A 96 38.14 -33.10 -0.18
N ASN A 97 38.45 -33.13 1.11
CA ASN A 97 38.40 -31.94 1.95
C ASN A 97 39.39 -30.86 1.48
N ASP A 98 38.88 -29.66 1.17
CA ASP A 98 39.70 -28.47 0.85
C ASP A 98 39.54 -27.41 1.96
N PRO A 99 40.60 -27.05 2.71
CA PRO A 99 40.52 -26.06 3.78
C PRO A 99 40.22 -24.63 3.31
N ASN A 100 40.26 -24.35 2.00
CA ASN A 100 39.89 -23.05 1.43
C ASN A 100 38.41 -22.95 1.06
N SER A 101 37.70 -24.08 1.04
CA SER A 101 36.27 -24.16 0.77
C SER A 101 35.45 -23.90 2.02
N THR A 102 34.27 -23.30 1.84
CA THR A 102 33.22 -23.31 2.87
C THR A 102 32.89 -24.76 3.25
N THR A 103 32.66 -25.02 4.54
CA THR A 103 32.30 -26.35 5.03
C THR A 103 30.88 -26.33 5.58
N LEU A 104 30.03 -27.23 5.07
CA LEU A 104 28.68 -27.46 5.54
C LEU A 104 28.64 -28.81 6.26
N ILE A 105 28.27 -28.80 7.54
CA ILE A 105 28.14 -29.97 8.40
C ILE A 105 26.67 -30.17 8.74
N ILE A 106 26.16 -31.38 8.60
CA ILE A 106 24.76 -31.72 8.81
C ILE A 106 24.64 -33.05 9.56
N GLY A 107 23.67 -33.18 10.46
CA GLY A 107 23.36 -34.41 11.19
C GLY A 107 22.22 -34.22 12.19
N GLU A 108 21.86 -35.31 12.87
CA GLU A 108 20.95 -35.30 14.01
C GLU A 108 21.72 -35.31 15.35
N VAL A 109 21.02 -35.02 16.44
CA VAL A 109 21.53 -35.17 17.82
C VAL A 109 22.01 -36.59 18.13
N ASP A 110 21.42 -37.60 17.49
CA ASP A 110 21.79 -39.01 17.68
C ASP A 110 23.12 -39.39 16.98
N ASP A 111 23.64 -38.56 16.08
CA ASP A 111 24.86 -38.82 15.31
C ASP A 111 26.12 -38.32 16.05
N ASP A 112 27.16 -39.16 16.09
CA ASP A 112 28.46 -38.79 16.70
C ASP A 112 29.38 -38.14 15.66
N ILE A 113 29.12 -36.86 15.34
CA ILE A 113 29.87 -36.06 14.35
C ILE A 113 30.66 -34.95 15.05
N PRO A 114 31.95 -35.14 15.38
CA PRO A 114 32.72 -34.17 16.17
C PRO A 114 32.93 -32.83 15.47
N GLU A 115 32.93 -32.81 14.13
CA GLU A 115 32.97 -31.58 13.34
C GLU A 115 31.71 -30.72 13.51
N LEU A 116 30.55 -31.36 13.75
CA LEU A 116 29.26 -30.68 13.96
C LEU A 116 29.27 -29.97 15.31
N ASP A 117 29.62 -30.70 16.38
CA ASP A 117 29.77 -30.16 17.74
C ASP A 117 30.73 -28.97 17.80
N GLU A 118 31.88 -29.08 17.12
CA GLU A 118 32.88 -28.00 17.07
C GLU A 118 32.31 -26.74 16.38
N ALA A 119 31.59 -26.93 15.27
CA ALA A 119 31.03 -25.82 14.50
C ALA A 119 29.84 -25.15 15.19
N LEU A 120 29.04 -25.89 15.96
CA LEU A 120 27.92 -25.35 16.75
C LEU A 120 28.36 -24.52 17.96
N ASN A 121 29.58 -24.75 18.47
CA ASN A 121 30.24 -23.98 19.52
C ASN A 121 29.34 -23.71 20.75
N GLY A 122 28.73 -24.76 21.28
CA GLY A 122 27.87 -24.72 22.47
C GLY A 122 26.37 -24.45 22.20
N THR A 123 25.99 -24.28 20.94
CA THR A 123 24.58 -24.40 20.50
C THR A 123 24.23 -25.88 20.34
N THR A 124 22.98 -26.29 20.58
CA THR A 124 22.54 -27.68 20.35
C THR A 124 21.02 -27.79 20.21
N ALA A 125 20.56 -28.78 19.46
CA ALA A 125 19.17 -29.18 19.29
C ALA A 125 18.68 -30.19 20.36
N GLU A 126 19.55 -30.77 21.19
CA GLU A 126 19.19 -31.77 22.22
C GLU A 126 18.02 -31.31 23.12
N ASN A 127 18.06 -30.04 23.54
CA ASN A 127 17.07 -29.45 24.45
C ASN A 127 15.78 -28.97 23.74
N LEU A 128 15.67 -29.13 22.42
CA LEU A 128 14.50 -28.73 21.65
C LEU A 128 13.48 -29.88 21.60
N LYS A 129 12.22 -29.54 21.27
CA LYS A 129 11.17 -30.53 21.02
C LYS A 129 11.35 -31.17 19.64
N GLU A 130 10.51 -32.18 19.36
CA GLU A 130 10.40 -32.81 18.05
C GLU A 130 10.30 -31.77 16.93
N GLU A 131 10.86 -32.08 15.77
CA GLU A 131 10.98 -31.18 14.61
C GLU A 131 11.85 -29.92 14.84
N GLY A 132 12.51 -29.82 16.00
CA GLY A 132 13.41 -28.72 16.33
C GLY A 132 14.79 -28.85 15.69
N TYR A 133 15.45 -27.72 15.47
CA TYR A 133 16.82 -27.69 14.92
C TYR A 133 17.65 -26.52 15.47
N ALA A 134 18.97 -26.68 15.37
CA ALA A 134 19.96 -25.65 15.57
C ALA A 134 20.69 -25.39 14.25
N LEU A 135 20.88 -24.11 13.90
CA LEU A 135 21.63 -23.69 12.71
C LEU A 135 22.63 -22.60 13.11
N VAL A 136 23.91 -22.82 12.81
CA VAL A 136 25.00 -21.87 13.07
C VAL A 136 25.79 -21.63 11.79
N SER A 137 25.87 -20.38 11.35
CA SER A 137 26.74 -19.94 10.26
C SER A 137 27.79 -18.97 10.80
N ASN A 138 29.07 -19.37 10.75
CA ASN A 138 30.16 -18.54 11.25
C ASN A 138 31.48 -18.84 10.55
N ASN A 139 32.19 -17.79 10.11
CA ASN A 139 33.56 -17.85 9.59
C ASN A 139 33.79 -18.96 8.54
N GLY A 140 32.87 -19.12 7.58
CA GLY A 140 32.99 -20.12 6.51
C GLY A 140 32.60 -21.55 6.89
N LYS A 141 32.08 -21.77 8.10
CA LYS A 141 31.42 -23.02 8.51
C LYS A 141 29.91 -22.80 8.67
N ILE A 142 29.13 -23.81 8.26
CA ILE A 142 27.68 -23.85 8.39
C ILE A 142 27.33 -25.19 9.03
N ALA A 143 26.76 -25.17 10.22
CA ALA A 143 26.36 -26.36 10.96
C ALA A 143 24.83 -26.41 11.10
N ILE A 144 24.24 -27.56 10.79
CA ILE A 144 22.80 -27.84 10.94
C ILE A 144 22.67 -29.12 11.76
N GLU A 145 22.08 -29.01 12.95
CA GLU A 145 21.78 -30.15 13.82
C GLU A 145 20.27 -30.21 14.06
N GLY A 146 19.63 -31.29 13.63
CA GLY A 146 18.23 -31.56 13.95
C GLY A 146 18.07 -32.35 15.23
N LYS A 147 16.96 -32.13 15.96
CA LYS A 147 16.58 -33.01 17.08
C LYS A 147 16.22 -34.41 16.57
N ASP A 148 15.66 -34.48 15.38
CA ASP A 148 15.26 -35.67 14.65
C ASP A 148 15.38 -35.37 13.14
N GLY A 149 15.15 -36.38 12.29
CA GLY A 149 15.30 -36.20 10.83
C GLY A 149 14.37 -35.15 10.22
N ASP A 150 13.21 -34.87 10.83
CA ASP A 150 12.30 -33.82 10.37
C ASP A 150 12.85 -32.44 10.76
N GLY A 151 13.39 -32.31 11.97
CA GLY A 151 14.14 -31.13 12.41
C GLY A 151 15.32 -30.80 11.50
N THR A 152 16.13 -31.80 11.12
CA THR A 152 17.25 -31.60 10.19
C THR A 152 16.77 -31.10 8.83
N PHE A 153 15.69 -31.68 8.30
CA PHE A 153 15.07 -31.23 7.06
C PHE A 153 14.61 -29.76 7.16
N TYR A 154 14.01 -29.34 8.28
CA TYR A 154 13.61 -27.95 8.49
C TYR A 154 14.78 -26.99 8.68
N GLY A 155 15.89 -27.44 9.26
CA GLY A 155 17.15 -26.70 9.29
C GLY A 155 17.68 -26.41 7.88
N VAL A 156 17.59 -27.39 6.98
CA VAL A 156 17.93 -27.21 5.56
C VAL A 156 17.01 -26.18 4.88
N GLN A 157 15.70 -26.18 5.17
CA GLN A 157 14.80 -25.18 4.60
C GLN A 157 15.14 -23.75 5.03
N THR A 158 15.51 -23.55 6.30
CA THR A 158 15.98 -22.24 6.78
C THR A 158 17.30 -21.83 6.11
N PHE A 159 18.24 -22.77 5.96
CA PHE A 159 19.47 -22.53 5.20
C PHE A 159 19.19 -22.05 3.77
N LYS A 160 18.28 -22.72 3.04
CA LYS A 160 17.89 -22.33 1.67
C LYS A 160 17.37 -20.89 1.59
N GLN A 161 16.65 -20.42 2.62
CA GLN A 161 16.11 -19.05 2.66
C GLN A 161 17.18 -18.00 3.03
N LEU A 162 18.13 -18.34 3.91
CA LEU A 162 19.21 -17.46 4.33
C LEU A 162 20.20 -17.14 3.21
N VAL A 163 20.38 -18.05 2.25
CA VAL A 163 21.32 -17.88 1.14
C VAL A 163 20.71 -17.02 0.03
N LYS A 164 21.38 -15.92 -0.33
CA LYS A 164 21.05 -15.05 -1.47
C LYS A 164 22.31 -14.74 -2.27
N ASP A 165 22.33 -15.11 -3.55
CA ASP A 165 23.48 -14.93 -4.46
C ASP A 165 24.80 -15.48 -3.90
N SER A 166 24.73 -16.67 -3.30
CA SER A 166 25.82 -17.33 -2.56
C SER A 166 26.34 -16.57 -1.34
N ASN A 167 25.66 -15.52 -0.88
CA ASN A 167 25.96 -14.87 0.40
C ASN A 167 25.03 -15.42 1.49
N ILE A 168 25.55 -15.58 2.69
CA ILE A 168 24.80 -16.02 3.87
C ILE A 168 25.14 -15.10 5.06
N PRO A 169 24.16 -14.64 5.85
CA PRO A 169 24.43 -13.91 7.08
C PRO A 169 25.07 -14.85 8.12
N GLU A 170 25.86 -14.29 9.03
CA GLU A 170 26.39 -15.03 10.18
C GLU A 170 25.39 -14.98 11.33
N VAL A 171 24.73 -16.12 11.59
CA VAL A 171 23.63 -16.23 12.54
C VAL A 171 23.75 -17.48 13.39
N ASN A 172 23.18 -17.39 14.59
CA ASN A 172 22.89 -18.54 15.45
C ASN A 172 21.38 -18.64 15.62
N ILE A 173 20.82 -19.81 15.26
CA ILE A 173 19.39 -20.10 15.31
C ILE A 173 19.17 -21.36 16.16
N THR A 174 18.17 -21.30 17.02
CA THR A 174 17.57 -22.47 17.68
C THR A 174 16.07 -22.35 17.52
N ASP A 175 15.44 -23.33 16.90
CA ASP A 175 14.08 -23.19 16.38
C ASP A 175 13.28 -24.48 16.50
N TYR A 176 11.96 -24.36 16.63
CA TYR A 176 11.01 -25.47 16.76
C TYR A 176 9.58 -24.99 16.50
N PRO A 177 8.64 -25.87 16.11
CA PRO A 177 7.25 -25.48 15.88
C PRO A 177 6.47 -25.33 17.19
N THR A 178 5.61 -24.32 17.30
CA THR A 178 4.66 -24.16 18.42
C THR A 178 3.62 -25.28 18.45
N VAL A 179 2.96 -25.54 17.32
CA VAL A 179 1.92 -26.56 17.11
C VAL A 179 2.52 -27.79 16.42
N SER A 180 2.23 -29.00 16.90
CA SER A 180 2.82 -30.26 16.40
C SER A 180 2.35 -30.65 15.00
N ALA A 181 1.04 -30.60 14.69
CA ALA A 181 0.55 -30.92 13.35
C ALA A 181 0.07 -29.64 12.64
N ARG A 182 0.64 -29.35 11.46
CA ARG A 182 0.47 -28.09 10.75
C ARG A 182 0.27 -28.36 9.27
N GLY A 183 -0.82 -27.90 8.67
CA GLY A 183 -0.92 -27.94 7.22
C GLY A 183 -2.30 -27.75 6.63
N ILE A 184 -2.65 -28.60 5.67
CA ILE A 184 -3.77 -28.37 4.76
C ILE A 184 -4.77 -29.51 4.83
N ILE A 185 -6.06 -29.17 4.76
CA ILE A 185 -7.14 -30.10 4.49
C ILE A 185 -7.78 -29.76 3.13
N GLU A 186 -7.63 -30.63 2.13
CA GLU A 186 -8.26 -30.45 0.80
C GLU A 186 -9.77 -30.78 0.91
N GLY A 187 -10.53 -29.94 1.63
CA GLY A 187 -11.91 -30.21 2.05
C GLY A 187 -12.98 -29.38 1.34
N PHE A 188 -12.62 -28.61 0.32
CA PHE A 188 -13.52 -27.70 -0.40
C PHE A 188 -14.46 -28.42 -1.40
N TYR A 189 -15.61 -27.81 -1.67
CA TYR A 189 -16.48 -28.20 -2.77
C TYR A 189 -16.12 -27.51 -4.10
N GLY A 190 -16.16 -28.26 -5.20
CA GLY A 190 -15.82 -27.77 -6.53
C GLY A 190 -14.79 -28.66 -7.20
N THR A 191 -14.18 -28.15 -8.27
CA THR A 191 -13.18 -28.91 -9.03
C THR A 191 -12.00 -29.23 -8.11
N PRO A 192 -11.71 -30.51 -7.83
CA PRO A 192 -10.55 -30.87 -7.01
C PRO A 192 -9.26 -30.40 -7.67
N TRP A 193 -8.22 -30.20 -6.87
CA TRP A 193 -6.90 -29.89 -7.40
C TRP A 193 -6.44 -30.94 -8.40
N THR A 194 -5.69 -30.53 -9.40
CA THR A 194 -5.06 -31.46 -10.33
C THR A 194 -3.95 -32.25 -9.62
N HIS A 195 -3.39 -33.25 -10.29
CA HIS A 195 -2.27 -33.99 -9.72
C HIS A 195 -1.01 -33.12 -9.58
N GLN A 196 -0.75 -32.26 -10.56
CA GLN A 196 0.42 -31.38 -10.54
C GLN A 196 0.30 -30.31 -9.46
N ASP A 197 -0.90 -29.74 -9.28
CA ASP A 197 -1.16 -28.80 -8.18
C ASP A 197 -0.83 -29.44 -6.83
N ARG A 198 -1.26 -30.70 -6.60
CA ARG A 198 -0.96 -31.40 -5.35
C ARG A 198 0.53 -31.65 -5.13
N LEU A 199 1.26 -32.04 -6.18
CA LEU A 199 2.72 -32.27 -6.08
C LEU A 199 3.47 -30.97 -5.77
N ASP A 200 3.11 -29.88 -6.44
CA ASP A 200 3.67 -28.55 -6.19
C ASP A 200 3.34 -28.06 -4.77
N GLN A 201 2.10 -28.23 -4.34
CA GLN A 201 1.65 -27.92 -2.98
C GLN A 201 2.44 -28.70 -1.92
N ILE A 202 2.66 -30.01 -2.10
CA ILE A 202 3.45 -30.82 -1.15
C ILE A 202 4.89 -30.30 -1.01
N LYS A 203 5.55 -29.93 -2.12
CA LYS A 203 6.88 -29.30 -2.07
C LYS A 203 6.82 -27.97 -1.32
N PHE A 204 5.82 -27.15 -1.62
CA PHE A 204 5.59 -25.87 -0.94
C PHE A 204 5.39 -26.03 0.58
N TYR A 205 4.70 -27.09 1.01
CA TYR A 205 4.50 -27.39 2.44
C TYR A 205 5.81 -27.68 3.15
N GLY A 206 6.64 -28.57 2.58
CA GLY A 206 7.96 -28.88 3.12
C GLY A 206 8.85 -27.65 3.25
N GLU A 207 8.91 -26.82 2.21
CA GLU A 207 9.72 -25.57 2.19
C GLU A 207 9.27 -24.53 3.24
N ASN A 208 7.99 -24.58 3.64
CA ASN A 208 7.40 -23.72 4.66
C ASN A 208 7.14 -24.46 5.99
N LYS A 209 7.75 -25.63 6.20
CA LYS A 209 7.68 -26.40 7.46
C LYS A 209 6.27 -26.80 7.91
N LEU A 210 5.37 -27.02 6.95
CA LEU A 210 4.07 -27.65 7.16
C LEU A 210 4.22 -29.16 6.98
N ASN A 211 3.73 -29.94 7.94
CA ASN A 211 3.96 -31.38 8.02
C ASN A 211 2.70 -32.22 7.80
N THR A 212 1.55 -31.62 7.48
CA THR A 212 0.28 -32.36 7.37
C THR A 212 -0.45 -32.03 6.07
N TYR A 213 -0.82 -33.06 5.31
CA TYR A 213 -1.71 -32.90 4.16
C TYR A 213 -2.85 -33.91 4.21
N ILE A 214 -4.07 -33.42 4.41
CA ILE A 214 -5.27 -34.25 4.46
C ILE A 214 -5.96 -34.29 3.11
N TYR A 215 -5.83 -35.44 2.45
CA TYR A 215 -6.51 -35.76 1.19
C TYR A 215 -7.99 -36.07 1.46
N ALA A 216 -8.86 -35.09 1.21
CA ALA A 216 -10.31 -35.24 1.39
C ALA A 216 -11.17 -34.61 0.27
N PRO A 217 -10.74 -34.63 -1.01
CA PRO A 217 -11.48 -33.96 -2.09
C PRO A 217 -12.90 -34.51 -2.18
N LYS A 218 -13.89 -33.61 -2.03
CA LYS A 218 -15.31 -33.98 -1.93
C LYS A 218 -15.83 -34.71 -3.17
N ASP A 219 -15.25 -34.44 -4.34
CA ASP A 219 -15.64 -35.02 -5.63
C ASP A 219 -14.80 -36.25 -6.03
N ASP A 220 -13.90 -36.77 -5.17
CA ASP A 220 -13.29 -38.09 -5.40
C ASP A 220 -14.26 -39.21 -4.95
N PRO A 221 -14.77 -40.03 -5.89
CA PRO A 221 -15.70 -41.09 -5.55
C PRO A 221 -15.12 -42.13 -4.60
N TYR A 222 -13.80 -42.40 -4.61
CA TYR A 222 -13.22 -43.42 -3.74
C TYR A 222 -12.98 -42.93 -2.31
N HIS A 223 -13.03 -41.62 -2.08
CA HIS A 223 -13.07 -41.02 -0.75
C HIS A 223 -14.49 -41.10 -0.13
N ARG A 224 -15.54 -41.00 -0.97
CA ARG A 224 -16.94 -40.85 -0.52
C ARG A 224 -17.94 -41.83 -1.13
N GLU A 225 -18.35 -41.71 -2.39
CA GLU A 225 -19.47 -42.51 -2.97
C GLU A 225 -19.17 -44.01 -3.10
N LYS A 226 -17.91 -44.37 -3.32
CA LYS A 226 -17.35 -45.72 -3.49
C LYS A 226 -16.30 -46.01 -2.42
N TRP A 227 -16.47 -45.47 -1.23
CA TRP A 227 -15.49 -45.58 -0.14
C TRP A 227 -15.11 -47.04 0.19
N ARG A 228 -16.05 -47.98 0.00
CA ARG A 228 -15.86 -49.43 0.21
C ARG A 228 -14.91 -50.10 -0.79
N ASP A 229 -14.73 -49.50 -1.96
CA ASP A 229 -13.90 -50.02 -3.04
C ASP A 229 -12.46 -49.51 -2.92
N PRO A 230 -11.45 -50.34 -3.20
CA PRO A 230 -10.07 -49.87 -3.36
C PRO A 230 -9.94 -49.00 -4.62
N TYR A 231 -8.88 -48.20 -4.69
CA TYR A 231 -8.56 -47.46 -5.91
C TYR A 231 -8.23 -48.42 -7.07
N PRO A 232 -8.61 -48.08 -8.31
CA PRO A 232 -8.14 -48.78 -9.50
C PRO A 232 -6.64 -48.54 -9.70
N GLU A 233 -5.94 -49.47 -10.36
CA GLU A 233 -4.47 -49.43 -10.53
C GLU A 233 -3.93 -48.09 -11.05
N SER A 234 -4.64 -47.44 -11.98
CA SER A 234 -4.23 -46.14 -12.53
C SER A 234 -4.28 -45.01 -11.49
N GLU A 235 -5.25 -45.04 -10.57
CA GLU A 235 -5.36 -44.05 -9.49
C GLU A 235 -4.39 -44.38 -8.35
N MET A 236 -4.08 -45.67 -8.14
CA MET A 236 -3.07 -46.07 -7.15
C MET A 236 -1.70 -45.48 -7.48
N GLN A 237 -1.28 -45.45 -8.76
CA GLN A 237 -0.01 -44.81 -9.14
C GLN A 237 -0.01 -43.33 -8.80
N ARG A 238 -1.11 -42.63 -9.08
CA ARG A 238 -1.25 -41.20 -8.78
C ARG A 238 -1.12 -40.92 -7.29
N ILE A 239 -1.79 -41.71 -6.45
CA ILE A 239 -1.71 -41.59 -4.99
C ILE A 239 -0.32 -41.99 -4.48
N GLN A 240 0.32 -43.01 -5.07
CA GLN A 240 1.68 -43.41 -4.69
C GLN A 240 2.69 -42.28 -4.91
N GLU A 241 2.58 -41.55 -6.01
CA GLU A 241 3.42 -40.37 -6.27
C GLU A 241 3.21 -39.29 -5.19
N LEU A 242 1.97 -39.05 -4.75
CA LEU A 242 1.69 -38.11 -3.66
C LEU A 242 2.26 -38.58 -2.33
N ILE A 243 2.14 -39.87 -2.00
CA ILE A 243 2.70 -40.44 -0.76
C ILE A 243 4.22 -40.27 -0.74
N ASN A 244 4.89 -40.61 -1.85
CA ASN A 244 6.34 -40.51 -1.96
C ASN A 244 6.80 -39.04 -1.85
N ALA A 245 6.16 -38.14 -2.61
CA ALA A 245 6.47 -36.71 -2.54
C ALA A 245 6.25 -36.14 -1.13
N SER A 246 5.21 -36.62 -0.42
CA SER A 246 4.92 -36.19 0.95
C SER A 246 6.02 -36.66 1.90
N ALA A 247 6.46 -37.92 1.80
CA ALA A 247 7.56 -38.45 2.60
C ALA A 247 8.89 -37.70 2.33
N GLU A 248 9.21 -37.42 1.07
CA GLU A 248 10.39 -36.65 0.65
C GLU A 248 10.40 -35.23 1.23
N ASN A 249 9.23 -34.65 1.53
CA ASN A 249 9.06 -33.30 2.05
C ASN A 249 8.67 -33.25 3.54
N LYS A 250 8.76 -34.37 4.26
CA LYS A 250 8.37 -34.49 5.68
C LYS A 250 6.92 -34.07 5.95
N VAL A 251 6.03 -34.46 5.04
CA VAL A 251 4.59 -34.24 5.14
C VAL A 251 3.90 -35.58 5.41
N ASP A 252 3.17 -35.67 6.51
CA ASP A 252 2.24 -36.75 6.80
C ASP A 252 1.05 -36.68 5.82
N PHE A 253 1.06 -37.58 4.84
CA PHE A 253 -0.07 -37.78 3.94
C PHE A 253 -1.20 -38.50 4.69
N VAL A 254 -2.27 -37.75 5.01
CA VAL A 254 -3.45 -38.25 5.70
C VAL A 254 -4.53 -38.57 4.69
N PHE A 255 -4.98 -39.83 4.65
CA PHE A 255 -6.08 -40.23 3.78
C PHE A 255 -7.43 -40.09 4.50
N GLY A 256 -8.28 -39.19 4.02
CA GLY A 256 -9.66 -39.02 4.49
C GLY A 256 -10.61 -40.09 3.94
N ILE A 257 -11.59 -40.49 4.73
CA ILE A 257 -12.69 -41.36 4.27
C ILE A 257 -13.99 -40.75 4.78
N SER A 258 -14.95 -40.50 3.87
CA SER A 258 -16.27 -39.95 4.19
C SER A 258 -17.38 -40.98 3.95
N PRO A 259 -17.53 -42.00 4.82
CA PRO A 259 -18.44 -43.12 4.57
C PRO A 259 -19.91 -42.78 4.84
N GLY A 260 -20.20 -41.65 5.50
CA GLY A 260 -21.51 -41.42 6.12
C GLY A 260 -22.68 -41.20 5.15
N ILE A 261 -22.45 -41.12 3.84
CA ILE A 261 -23.55 -41.02 2.86
C ILE A 261 -24.42 -42.27 2.82
N ASP A 262 -23.83 -43.46 3.02
CA ASP A 262 -24.52 -44.74 2.85
C ASP A 262 -24.03 -45.86 3.79
N ILE A 263 -23.18 -45.56 4.77
CA ILE A 263 -22.74 -46.53 5.77
C ILE A 263 -23.92 -47.14 6.54
N ARG A 264 -23.85 -48.45 6.77
CA ARG A 264 -24.79 -49.21 7.60
C ARG A 264 -24.11 -49.49 8.92
N PHE A 265 -24.85 -49.35 10.02
CA PHE A 265 -24.31 -49.57 11.37
C PHE A 265 -24.84 -50.84 12.03
N ASP A 266 -26.03 -51.31 11.64
CA ASP A 266 -26.76 -52.35 12.37
C ASP A 266 -26.68 -53.71 11.67
N GLY A 267 -26.54 -54.78 12.47
CA GLY A 267 -26.56 -56.17 12.00
C GLY A 267 -25.37 -56.57 11.12
N ASP A 268 -25.52 -57.66 10.38
CA ASP A 268 -24.45 -58.22 9.53
C ASP A 268 -23.98 -57.24 8.45
N ALA A 269 -24.89 -56.40 7.96
CA ALA A 269 -24.61 -55.34 7.00
C ALA A 269 -23.68 -54.25 7.57
N GLY A 270 -23.80 -53.94 8.87
CA GLY A 270 -22.90 -53.01 9.54
C GLY A 270 -21.52 -53.61 9.79
N GLU A 271 -21.46 -54.90 10.13
CA GLU A 271 -20.18 -55.62 10.24
C GLU A 271 -19.47 -55.74 8.88
N GLU A 272 -20.22 -55.95 7.80
CA GLU A 272 -19.71 -55.95 6.43
C GLU A 272 -19.10 -54.58 6.08
N ASP A 273 -19.82 -53.48 6.33
CA ASP A 273 -19.32 -52.12 6.05
C ASP A 273 -18.08 -51.79 6.89
N PHE A 274 -18.06 -52.16 8.17
CA PHE A 274 -16.85 -51.97 9.00
C PHE A 274 -15.64 -52.74 8.45
N LYS A 275 -15.83 -53.97 7.96
CA LYS A 275 -14.74 -54.74 7.31
C LYS A 275 -14.29 -54.11 6.00
N HIS A 276 -15.20 -53.53 5.22
CA HIS A 276 -14.83 -52.77 4.03
C HIS A 276 -13.96 -51.55 4.37
N LEU A 277 -14.26 -50.86 5.48
CA LEU A 277 -13.47 -49.73 5.97
C LEU A 277 -12.03 -50.14 6.28
N ILE A 278 -11.85 -51.22 7.04
CA ILE A 278 -10.52 -51.76 7.38
C ILE A 278 -9.79 -52.17 6.09
N LYS A 279 -10.44 -52.92 5.20
CA LYS A 279 -9.82 -53.38 3.95
C LYS A 279 -9.38 -52.22 3.06
N LYS A 280 -10.16 -51.14 2.99
CA LYS A 280 -9.78 -49.92 2.27
C LYS A 280 -8.53 -49.29 2.90
N ALA A 281 -8.51 -49.12 4.21
CA ALA A 281 -7.34 -48.58 4.91
C ALA A 281 -6.09 -49.47 4.75
N GLU A 282 -6.23 -50.80 4.81
CA GLU A 282 -5.14 -51.74 4.55
C GLU A 282 -4.56 -51.56 3.14
N SER A 283 -5.41 -51.40 2.12
CA SER A 283 -4.92 -51.19 0.75
C SER A 283 -4.08 -49.91 0.57
N LEU A 284 -4.41 -48.85 1.32
CA LEU A 284 -3.69 -47.59 1.32
C LEU A 284 -2.43 -47.65 2.20
N TYR A 285 -2.51 -48.39 3.31
CA TYR A 285 -1.36 -48.67 4.16
C TYR A 285 -0.28 -49.42 3.41
N ASP A 286 -0.67 -50.41 2.59
CA ASP A 286 0.26 -51.17 1.73
C ASP A 286 0.94 -50.28 0.68
N MET A 287 0.33 -49.15 0.31
CA MET A 287 0.93 -48.11 -0.55
C MET A 287 1.82 -47.13 0.21
N GLY A 288 1.83 -47.16 1.54
CA GLY A 288 2.67 -46.28 2.37
C GLY A 288 1.92 -45.22 3.16
N VAL A 289 0.59 -45.14 3.10
CA VAL A 289 -0.18 -44.23 3.98
C VAL A 289 0.00 -44.64 5.45
N ARG A 290 0.31 -43.67 6.31
CA ARG A 290 0.50 -43.87 7.76
C ARG A 290 -0.41 -43.01 8.64
N SER A 291 -1.24 -42.16 8.04
CA SER A 291 -2.22 -41.34 8.73
C SER A 291 -3.58 -41.46 8.06
N PHE A 292 -4.64 -41.61 8.86
CA PHE A 292 -6.00 -41.84 8.37
C PHE A 292 -6.98 -40.92 9.09
N ALA A 293 -8.05 -40.56 8.38
CA ALA A 293 -9.11 -39.72 8.92
C ALA A 293 -10.49 -40.24 8.52
N ILE A 294 -11.47 -40.21 9.43
CA ILE A 294 -12.86 -40.64 9.17
C ILE A 294 -13.82 -39.48 9.45
N TYR A 295 -14.63 -39.14 8.46
CA TYR A 295 -15.42 -37.93 8.39
C TYR A 295 -16.91 -38.20 8.57
N TRP A 296 -17.54 -37.44 9.47
CA TRP A 296 -18.98 -37.49 9.74
C TRP A 296 -19.67 -36.14 9.47
N ASP A 297 -19.06 -35.28 8.66
CA ASP A 297 -19.65 -34.03 8.15
C ASP A 297 -20.68 -34.32 7.04
N ASP A 298 -21.68 -33.44 6.89
CA ASP A 298 -22.66 -33.45 5.80
C ASP A 298 -23.46 -34.74 5.59
N ILE A 299 -23.83 -35.39 6.70
CA ILE A 299 -24.61 -36.63 6.71
C ILE A 299 -25.94 -36.47 7.44
N GLN A 300 -26.94 -37.27 7.03
CA GLN A 300 -28.28 -37.22 7.64
C GLN A 300 -28.40 -38.07 8.92
N ASP A 301 -27.69 -39.19 9.03
CA ASP A 301 -27.68 -40.01 10.25
C ASP A 301 -26.83 -39.31 11.32
N LYS A 302 -27.47 -38.95 12.44
CA LYS A 302 -26.86 -38.20 13.55
C LYS A 302 -26.71 -39.04 14.81
N SER A 303 -26.28 -40.29 14.67
CA SER A 303 -26.07 -41.19 15.81
C SER A 303 -24.62 -41.15 16.32
N ALA A 304 -24.33 -40.20 17.21
CA ALA A 304 -23.01 -40.03 17.85
C ALA A 304 -22.40 -41.34 18.40
N ALA A 305 -23.20 -42.18 19.07
CA ALA A 305 -22.72 -43.46 19.62
C ALA A 305 -22.28 -44.44 18.53
N LYS A 306 -22.93 -44.43 17.37
CA LYS A 306 -22.59 -45.30 16.24
C LYS A 306 -21.30 -44.81 15.57
N HIS A 307 -21.16 -43.50 15.40
CA HIS A 307 -19.95 -42.90 14.84
C HIS A 307 -18.73 -43.18 15.73
N ALA A 308 -18.85 -42.90 17.04
CA ALA A 308 -17.78 -43.16 18.00
C ALA A 308 -17.44 -44.65 18.12
N GLN A 309 -18.43 -45.55 17.98
CA GLN A 309 -18.17 -47.00 17.97
C GLN A 309 -17.32 -47.42 16.76
N VAL A 310 -17.60 -46.89 15.55
CA VAL A 310 -16.79 -47.15 14.36
C VAL A 310 -15.37 -46.64 14.56
N LEU A 311 -15.22 -45.41 15.04
CA LEU A 311 -13.92 -44.78 15.30
C LEU A 311 -13.09 -45.56 16.33
N ASN A 312 -13.65 -45.88 17.49
CA ASN A 312 -12.94 -46.58 18.56
C ASN A 312 -12.52 -47.99 18.12
N ARG A 313 -13.39 -48.70 17.40
CA ARG A 313 -13.08 -50.04 16.90
C ARG A 313 -12.01 -49.98 15.80
N PHE A 314 -12.06 -48.99 14.91
CA PHE A 314 -11.01 -48.77 13.91
C PHE A 314 -9.68 -48.41 14.57
N ASN A 315 -9.69 -47.57 15.60
CA ASN A 315 -8.50 -47.21 16.38
C ASN A 315 -7.84 -48.45 17.01
N GLU A 316 -8.62 -49.36 17.60
CA GLU A 316 -8.09 -50.61 18.18
C GLU A 316 -7.66 -51.63 17.12
N GLU A 317 -8.50 -51.92 16.13
CA GLU A 317 -8.27 -53.02 15.18
C GLU A 317 -7.30 -52.65 14.04
N PHE A 318 -7.05 -51.36 13.81
CA PHE A 318 -6.17 -50.89 12.74
C PHE A 318 -5.01 -50.05 13.27
N VAL A 319 -5.28 -48.88 13.86
CA VAL A 319 -4.24 -47.91 14.24
C VAL A 319 -3.28 -48.51 15.28
N LYS A 320 -3.82 -48.91 16.44
CA LYS A 320 -3.04 -49.54 17.51
C LYS A 320 -2.50 -50.93 17.11
N ALA A 321 -3.20 -51.64 16.22
CA ALA A 321 -2.80 -52.98 15.78
C ALA A 321 -1.58 -52.96 14.84
N LYS A 322 -1.43 -51.94 13.99
CA LYS A 322 -0.27 -51.78 13.09
C LYS A 322 0.96 -51.27 13.83
N GLY A 323 0.78 -50.35 14.78
CA GLY A 323 1.84 -49.83 15.66
C GLY A 323 2.69 -48.70 15.07
N ASP A 324 2.62 -48.47 13.76
CA ASP A 324 3.31 -47.39 13.02
C ASP A 324 2.33 -46.40 12.37
N VAL A 325 1.02 -46.51 12.64
CA VAL A 325 0.00 -45.58 12.16
C VAL A 325 -0.17 -44.45 13.19
N LYS A 326 -0.15 -43.21 12.71
CA LYS A 326 -0.34 -41.99 13.53
C LYS A 326 -1.75 -41.94 14.13
N PRO A 327 -2.00 -41.12 15.17
CA PRO A 327 -3.33 -40.95 15.76
C PRO A 327 -4.44 -40.73 14.72
N LEU A 328 -5.56 -41.44 14.89
CA LEU A 328 -6.72 -41.32 14.00
C LEU A 328 -7.32 -39.91 14.10
N ILE A 329 -7.66 -39.31 12.96
CA ILE A 329 -8.36 -38.02 12.91
C ILE A 329 -9.85 -38.24 12.60
N THR A 330 -10.72 -37.40 13.15
CA THR A 330 -12.15 -37.41 12.81
C THR A 330 -12.77 -36.03 12.78
N VAL A 331 -13.78 -35.87 11.93
CA VAL A 331 -14.65 -34.70 11.90
C VAL A 331 -16.03 -35.12 12.40
N PRO A 332 -16.55 -34.59 13.52
CA PRO A 332 -17.89 -34.88 14.00
C PRO A 332 -18.96 -34.23 13.10
N THR A 333 -20.22 -34.64 13.23
CA THR A 333 -21.34 -34.05 12.48
C THR A 333 -21.73 -32.65 12.97
N GLU A 334 -21.51 -32.37 14.25
CA GLU A 334 -21.57 -31.02 14.82
C GLU A 334 -20.12 -30.58 15.03
N TYR A 335 -19.60 -29.73 14.14
CA TYR A 335 -18.17 -29.35 14.09
C TYR A 335 -17.91 -27.84 14.25
N ASP A 336 -18.97 -27.02 14.34
CA ASP A 336 -18.88 -25.63 14.78
C ASP A 336 -19.53 -25.44 16.16
N THR A 337 -19.02 -24.51 16.97
CA THR A 337 -19.52 -24.31 18.35
C THR A 337 -21.03 -24.01 18.37
N GLY A 338 -21.53 -23.24 17.41
CA GLY A 338 -22.96 -22.93 17.28
C GLY A 338 -23.84 -24.18 17.12
N ALA A 339 -23.35 -25.20 16.41
CA ALA A 339 -23.99 -26.50 16.28
C ALA A 339 -23.71 -27.43 17.48
N MET A 340 -22.52 -27.37 18.08
CA MET A 340 -22.09 -28.27 19.15
C MET A 340 -22.70 -27.93 20.52
N VAL A 341 -22.96 -26.65 20.78
CA VAL A 341 -23.33 -26.13 22.10
C VAL A 341 -24.66 -25.38 22.04
N SER A 342 -25.42 -25.41 23.13
CA SER A 342 -26.55 -24.53 23.36
C SER A 342 -26.63 -24.17 24.84
N ASN A 343 -26.78 -22.88 25.16
CA ASN A 343 -26.80 -22.37 26.54
C ASN A 343 -25.57 -22.80 27.38
N GLY A 344 -24.39 -22.83 26.76
CA GLY A 344 -23.13 -23.19 27.42
C GLY A 344 -23.00 -24.66 27.80
N GLN A 345 -23.85 -25.55 27.28
CA GLN A 345 -23.78 -27.00 27.46
C GLN A 345 -23.74 -27.71 26.11
N PRO A 346 -23.01 -28.83 25.98
CA PRO A 346 -22.97 -29.58 24.72
C PRO A 346 -24.36 -30.10 24.37
N ARG A 347 -24.71 -30.05 23.08
CA ARG A 347 -25.93 -30.66 22.55
C ARG A 347 -25.84 -32.19 22.65
N ALA A 348 -26.97 -32.85 22.40
CA ALA A 348 -27.10 -34.29 22.60
C ALA A 348 -26.07 -35.10 21.81
N TYR A 349 -25.81 -34.73 20.55
CA TYR A 349 -24.83 -35.40 19.71
C TYR A 349 -23.40 -35.16 20.24
N THR A 350 -22.95 -33.90 20.37
CA THR A 350 -21.60 -33.60 20.89
C THR A 350 -21.33 -34.24 22.24
N ARG A 351 -22.29 -34.22 23.18
CA ARG A 351 -22.13 -34.84 24.50
C ARG A 351 -21.85 -36.33 24.39
N ILE A 352 -22.68 -37.07 23.64
CA ILE A 352 -22.50 -38.53 23.48
C ILE A 352 -21.20 -38.83 22.74
N PHE A 353 -20.89 -38.06 21.69
CA PHE A 353 -19.68 -38.26 20.90
C PHE A 353 -18.42 -38.06 21.75
N ALA A 354 -18.32 -36.94 22.47
CA ALA A 354 -17.21 -36.60 23.34
C ALA A 354 -17.04 -37.60 24.51
N GLU A 355 -18.13 -38.06 25.12
CA GLU A 355 -18.11 -39.06 26.19
C GLU A 355 -17.67 -40.46 25.71
N THR A 356 -17.79 -40.75 24.41
CA THR A 356 -17.57 -42.10 23.85
C THR A 356 -16.25 -42.24 23.10
N VAL A 357 -15.81 -41.22 22.35
CA VAL A 357 -14.63 -41.31 21.47
C VAL A 357 -13.33 -41.44 22.28
N ASP A 358 -12.47 -42.38 21.91
CA ASP A 358 -11.20 -42.66 22.58
C ASP A 358 -10.35 -41.38 22.70
N PRO A 359 -9.73 -41.10 23.87
CA PRO A 359 -8.89 -39.92 24.08
C PRO A 359 -7.73 -39.75 23.09
N SER A 360 -7.26 -40.83 22.45
CA SER A 360 -6.15 -40.78 21.50
C SER A 360 -6.55 -40.36 20.08
N ILE A 361 -7.85 -40.12 19.83
CA ILE A 361 -8.36 -39.74 18.51
C ILE A 361 -8.40 -38.21 18.41
N GLU A 362 -7.83 -37.66 17.35
CA GLU A 362 -7.89 -36.24 17.06
C GLU A 362 -9.28 -35.85 16.56
N VAL A 363 -9.87 -34.82 17.15
CA VAL A 363 -11.21 -34.35 16.79
C VAL A 363 -11.13 -32.95 16.22
N MET A 364 -11.60 -32.78 14.98
CA MET A 364 -11.59 -31.50 14.29
C MET A 364 -12.82 -30.65 14.61
N TRP A 365 -12.62 -29.33 14.65
CA TRP A 365 -13.67 -28.32 14.79
C TRP A 365 -13.26 -27.02 14.08
N THR A 366 -14.25 -26.23 13.64
CA THR A 366 -14.03 -25.08 12.73
C THR A 366 -14.04 -23.70 13.40
N GLY A 367 -14.28 -23.63 14.70
CA GLY A 367 -14.46 -22.34 15.40
C GLY A 367 -15.88 -22.10 15.92
N PRO A 368 -16.15 -20.87 16.38
CA PRO A 368 -17.49 -20.43 16.78
C PRO A 368 -18.60 -20.68 15.75
N GLY A 369 -18.25 -20.74 14.46
CA GLY A 369 -19.11 -21.06 13.33
C GLY A 369 -18.36 -21.86 12.27
N VAL A 370 -19.06 -22.27 11.20
CA VAL A 370 -18.44 -23.01 10.08
C VAL A 370 -17.38 -22.16 9.37
N VAL A 371 -17.73 -20.92 9.01
CA VAL A 371 -16.82 -19.87 8.55
C VAL A 371 -17.05 -18.67 9.46
N THR A 372 -16.03 -18.28 10.21
CA THR A 372 -16.15 -17.29 11.30
C THR A 372 -15.00 -16.29 11.26
N ASN A 373 -15.24 -15.10 11.80
CA ASN A 373 -14.23 -14.04 11.85
C ASN A 373 -13.05 -14.41 12.75
N GLU A 374 -13.32 -15.07 13.88
CA GLU A 374 -12.35 -15.28 14.94
C GLU A 374 -12.49 -16.68 15.56
N ILE A 375 -11.37 -17.17 16.10
CA ILE A 375 -11.34 -18.23 17.11
C ILE A 375 -10.71 -17.64 18.37
N PRO A 376 -11.53 -17.11 19.31
CA PRO A 376 -11.01 -16.60 20.57
C PRO A 376 -10.62 -17.75 21.50
N LEU A 377 -9.66 -17.51 22.40
CA LEU A 377 -9.20 -18.51 23.36
C LEU A 377 -10.34 -19.10 24.23
N SER A 378 -11.37 -18.30 24.52
CA SER A 378 -12.55 -18.76 25.27
C SER A 378 -13.34 -19.86 24.57
N ASP A 379 -13.40 -19.84 23.24
CA ASP A 379 -14.11 -20.86 22.47
C ASP A 379 -13.30 -22.16 22.41
N ALA A 380 -11.98 -22.03 22.20
CA ALA A 380 -11.06 -23.16 22.28
C ALA A 380 -11.11 -23.84 23.65
N GLN A 381 -11.12 -23.06 24.75
CA GLN A 381 -11.27 -23.58 26.10
C GLN A 381 -12.61 -24.31 26.29
N LEU A 382 -13.71 -23.79 25.74
CA LEU A 382 -15.03 -24.40 25.85
C LEU A 382 -15.06 -25.77 25.17
N ILE A 383 -14.62 -25.84 23.91
CA ILE A 383 -14.67 -27.08 23.12
C ILE A 383 -13.65 -28.10 23.63
N SER A 384 -12.41 -27.67 23.91
CA SER A 384 -11.41 -28.53 24.55
C SER A 384 -11.89 -29.06 25.90
N GLY A 385 -12.59 -28.24 26.69
CA GLY A 385 -13.17 -28.66 27.97
C GLY A 385 -14.28 -29.72 27.85
N ILE A 386 -15.04 -29.71 26.75
CA ILE A 386 -16.07 -30.73 26.47
C ILE A 386 -15.42 -32.07 26.10
N TYR A 387 -14.39 -32.04 25.25
CA TYR A 387 -13.70 -33.25 24.77
C TYR A 387 -12.56 -33.73 25.67
N ASN A 388 -12.16 -32.89 26.64
CA ASN A 388 -11.06 -33.09 27.59
C ASN A 388 -9.75 -33.51 26.91
N ARG A 389 -9.38 -32.80 25.84
CA ARG A 389 -8.18 -33.00 25.02
C ARG A 389 -7.78 -31.71 24.29
N ASN A 390 -6.59 -31.68 23.70
CA ASN A 390 -6.28 -30.69 22.68
C ASN A 390 -7.11 -30.97 21.44
N MET A 391 -7.69 -29.94 20.85
CA MET A 391 -8.53 -30.06 19.66
C MET A 391 -7.68 -29.91 18.39
N ALA A 392 -8.19 -30.47 17.29
CA ALA A 392 -7.72 -30.14 15.96
C ALA A 392 -8.58 -29.04 15.34
N VAL A 393 -7.96 -28.06 14.70
CA VAL A 393 -8.65 -26.97 14.01
C VAL A 393 -8.73 -27.26 12.52
N TRP A 394 -9.94 -27.18 11.98
CA TRP A 394 -10.21 -27.03 10.55
C TRP A 394 -10.58 -25.57 10.30
N TRP A 395 -9.61 -24.74 9.91
CA TRP A 395 -9.85 -23.33 9.64
C TRP A 395 -10.35 -23.10 8.21
N ASN A 396 -11.60 -22.64 8.06
CA ASN A 396 -12.20 -22.37 6.75
C ASN A 396 -11.80 -20.99 6.19
N TYR A 397 -10.50 -20.84 5.92
CA TYR A 397 -9.90 -19.78 5.12
C TYR A 397 -8.57 -20.29 4.58
N PRO A 398 -8.23 -20.13 3.29
CA PRO A 398 -8.87 -19.25 2.30
C PRO A 398 -10.04 -19.86 1.51
N VAL A 399 -10.63 -21.00 1.89
CA VAL A 399 -11.71 -21.62 1.08
C VAL A 399 -12.81 -20.65 0.63
N THR A 400 -13.14 -20.71 -0.66
CA THR A 400 -14.11 -19.82 -1.34
C THR A 400 -15.31 -20.57 -1.93
N ASP A 401 -15.49 -21.86 -1.64
CA ASP A 401 -16.54 -22.68 -2.25
C ASP A 401 -17.97 -22.16 -2.04
N TYR A 402 -18.22 -21.46 -0.94
CA TYR A 402 -19.48 -20.80 -0.59
C TYR A 402 -19.65 -19.41 -1.24
N PHE A 403 -18.59 -18.85 -1.85
CA PHE A 403 -18.57 -17.53 -2.48
C PHE A 403 -17.53 -17.44 -3.62
N LYS A 404 -17.64 -18.36 -4.59
CA LYS A 404 -16.64 -18.62 -5.65
C LYS A 404 -16.28 -17.43 -6.57
N GLY A 405 -17.06 -16.35 -6.52
CA GLY A 405 -16.76 -15.14 -7.31
C GLY A 405 -15.54 -14.37 -6.78
N LYS A 406 -15.26 -14.47 -5.47
CA LYS A 406 -14.18 -13.75 -4.79
C LYS A 406 -13.02 -14.67 -4.43
N LEU A 407 -11.81 -14.13 -4.51
CA LEU A 407 -10.57 -14.79 -4.05
C LEU A 407 -10.27 -14.39 -2.60
N ALA A 408 -9.67 -15.29 -1.83
CA ALA A 408 -9.26 -15.03 -0.45
C ALA A 408 -7.72 -15.03 -0.36
N LEU A 409 -7.13 -13.86 -0.54
CA LEU A 409 -5.68 -13.63 -0.68
C LEU A 409 -5.08 -12.97 0.57
N GLY A 410 -5.77 -13.02 1.71
CA GLY A 410 -5.33 -12.42 2.98
C GLY A 410 -4.55 -13.38 3.88
N PRO A 411 -4.07 -12.90 5.03
CA PRO A 411 -3.39 -13.72 6.03
C PRO A 411 -4.36 -14.50 6.93
N MET A 412 -3.81 -15.42 7.73
CA MET A 412 -4.49 -15.88 8.95
C MET A 412 -4.85 -14.68 9.83
N HIS A 413 -6.14 -14.52 10.11
CA HIS A 413 -6.66 -13.37 10.84
C HIS A 413 -7.77 -13.79 11.80
N GLY A 414 -7.85 -13.13 12.97
CA GLY A 414 -8.84 -13.43 14.01
C GLY A 414 -8.58 -14.69 14.84
N LEU A 415 -7.46 -15.38 14.60
CA LEU A 415 -7.04 -16.52 15.41
C LEU A 415 -6.23 -16.03 16.63
N ASP A 416 -6.63 -16.46 17.83
CA ASP A 416 -5.96 -16.06 19.07
C ASP A 416 -4.53 -16.59 19.13
N LYS A 417 -3.54 -15.75 19.48
CA LYS A 417 -2.13 -16.16 19.55
C LYS A 417 -1.85 -17.15 20.69
N GLY A 418 -2.75 -17.29 21.66
CA GLY A 418 -2.68 -18.31 22.72
C GLY A 418 -3.36 -19.63 22.36
N LEU A 419 -3.80 -19.83 21.11
CA LEU A 419 -4.61 -21.00 20.72
C LEU A 419 -3.90 -22.34 20.95
N ASN A 420 -2.56 -22.34 20.88
CA ASN A 420 -1.70 -23.50 21.17
C ASN A 420 -1.93 -24.12 22.57
N GLN A 421 -2.52 -23.38 23.51
CA GLN A 421 -2.88 -23.91 24.83
C GLN A 421 -3.90 -25.06 24.77
N TYR A 422 -4.78 -25.07 23.76
CA TYR A 422 -5.88 -26.02 23.63
C TYR A 422 -5.91 -26.72 22.26
N VAL A 423 -4.98 -26.39 21.37
CA VAL A 423 -4.91 -26.88 19.99
C VAL A 423 -3.48 -27.24 19.67
N ASP A 424 -3.25 -28.49 19.25
CA ASP A 424 -1.92 -28.98 18.83
C ASP A 424 -1.94 -29.57 17.41
N PHE A 425 -3.04 -29.32 16.69
CA PHE A 425 -3.25 -29.72 15.30
C PHE A 425 -4.00 -28.59 14.58
N PHE A 426 -3.36 -27.96 13.59
CA PHE A 426 -3.90 -26.82 12.87
C PHE A 426 -3.87 -27.06 11.36
N THR A 427 -5.03 -27.09 10.72
CA THR A 427 -5.13 -27.13 9.27
C THR A 427 -6.02 -26.04 8.70
N VAL A 428 -5.67 -25.60 7.49
CA VAL A 428 -6.45 -24.65 6.71
C VAL A 428 -7.14 -25.34 5.54
N ASN A 429 -8.36 -24.91 5.23
CA ASN A 429 -9.10 -25.34 4.04
C ASN A 429 -8.82 -24.34 2.91
N PRO A 430 -8.18 -24.75 1.81
CA PRO A 430 -7.75 -23.85 0.75
C PRO A 430 -8.86 -23.57 -0.27
N MET A 431 -8.58 -22.71 -1.25
CA MET A 431 -9.45 -22.51 -2.42
C MET A 431 -9.29 -23.66 -3.41
N GLU A 432 -10.22 -23.80 -4.36
CA GLU A 432 -10.00 -24.62 -5.56
C GLU A 432 -8.85 -24.08 -6.45
N HIS A 433 -8.47 -22.81 -6.25
CA HIS A 433 -7.32 -22.12 -6.83
C HIS A 433 -6.06 -22.41 -6.01
N ALA A 434 -5.26 -23.38 -6.44
CA ALA A 434 -4.12 -23.91 -5.69
C ALA A 434 -2.99 -22.89 -5.57
N GLU A 435 -2.62 -22.22 -6.67
CA GLU A 435 -1.48 -21.31 -6.69
C GLU A 435 -1.72 -20.11 -5.78
N LEU A 436 -2.88 -19.46 -5.91
CA LEU A 436 -3.23 -18.30 -5.09
C LEU A 436 -3.50 -18.65 -3.61
N SER A 437 -3.83 -19.91 -3.31
CA SER A 437 -3.94 -20.37 -1.92
C SER A 437 -2.60 -20.32 -1.18
N LYS A 438 -1.46 -20.33 -1.89
CA LYS A 438 -0.12 -20.26 -1.27
C LYS A 438 0.08 -19.02 -0.42
N ILE A 439 -0.54 -17.88 -0.75
CA ILE A 439 -0.40 -16.63 0.03
C ILE A 439 -0.86 -16.85 1.47
N SER A 440 -2.07 -17.35 1.67
CA SER A 440 -2.64 -17.57 3.00
C SER A 440 -2.00 -18.79 3.69
N ILE A 441 -1.70 -19.86 2.95
CA ILE A 441 -0.97 -21.04 3.47
C ILE A 441 0.41 -20.65 4.00
N HIS A 442 1.14 -19.77 3.32
CA HIS A 442 2.41 -19.24 3.78
C HIS A 442 2.28 -18.56 5.16
N THR A 443 1.21 -17.80 5.36
CA THR A 443 0.95 -17.17 6.67
C THR A 443 0.47 -18.17 7.74
N ALA A 444 -0.18 -19.26 7.33
CA ALA A 444 -0.57 -20.35 8.23
C ALA A 444 0.66 -21.11 8.74
N ALA A 445 1.69 -21.26 7.90
CA ALA A 445 2.99 -21.78 8.32
C ALA A 445 3.63 -20.92 9.41
N ASP A 446 3.70 -19.59 9.22
CA ASP A 446 4.23 -18.67 10.23
C ASP A 446 3.43 -18.73 11.54
N TYR A 447 2.10 -18.66 11.45
CA TYR A 447 1.21 -18.67 12.60
C TYR A 447 1.32 -19.95 13.43
N SER A 448 1.36 -21.12 12.79
CA SER A 448 1.35 -22.41 13.48
C SER A 448 2.74 -22.82 14.00
N TRP A 449 3.81 -22.32 13.39
CA TRP A 449 5.18 -22.53 13.86
C TRP A 449 5.59 -21.57 14.97
N ASN A 450 5.30 -20.26 14.85
CA ASN A 450 5.72 -19.24 15.83
C ASN A 450 4.54 -18.35 16.23
N MET A 451 3.60 -18.95 16.96
CA MET A 451 2.29 -18.36 17.23
C MET A 451 2.37 -17.11 18.10
N ASP A 452 3.27 -17.10 19.09
CA ASP A 452 3.44 -15.99 20.04
C ASP A 452 4.02 -14.74 19.35
N ASN A 453 4.83 -14.91 18.30
CA ASN A 453 5.42 -13.79 17.55
C ASN A 453 4.69 -13.46 16.24
N TYR A 454 3.66 -14.22 15.88
CA TYR A 454 2.88 -14.00 14.66
C TYR A 454 2.34 -12.57 14.56
N ASP A 455 2.51 -11.97 13.38
CA ASP A 455 2.03 -10.65 12.99
C ASP A 455 1.41 -10.79 11.60
N TYR A 456 0.07 -10.71 11.52
CA TYR A 456 -0.66 -11.04 10.31
C TYR A 456 -0.28 -10.14 9.13
N ASP A 457 0.01 -8.87 9.37
CA ASP A 457 0.29 -7.90 8.32
C ASP A 457 1.70 -8.10 7.77
N LYS A 458 2.68 -8.30 8.66
CA LYS A 458 4.05 -8.63 8.24
C LYS A 458 4.12 -9.99 7.54
N ALA A 459 3.41 -11.01 8.04
CA ALA A 459 3.39 -12.33 7.43
C ALA A 459 2.76 -12.29 6.03
N TRP A 460 1.69 -11.52 5.85
CA TRP A 460 1.07 -11.30 4.54
C TRP A 460 2.01 -10.64 3.55
N ASN A 461 2.70 -9.57 3.96
CA ASN A 461 3.71 -8.91 3.14
C ASN A 461 4.85 -9.88 2.77
N ARG A 462 5.39 -10.62 3.75
CA ARG A 462 6.45 -11.62 3.49
C ARG A 462 5.99 -12.70 2.51
N ALA A 463 4.76 -13.19 2.62
CA ALA A 463 4.22 -14.19 1.72
C ALA A 463 4.25 -13.71 0.26
N ILE A 464 3.78 -12.49 0.01
CA ILE A 464 3.74 -11.93 -1.35
C ILE A 464 5.15 -11.60 -1.85
N ASP A 465 6.01 -11.04 -0.99
CA ASP A 465 7.41 -10.75 -1.32
C ASP A 465 8.17 -12.01 -1.76
N MET A 466 8.01 -13.10 -1.01
CA MET A 466 8.73 -14.36 -1.26
C MET A 466 8.17 -15.12 -2.47
N LEU A 467 6.85 -15.06 -2.71
CA LEU A 467 6.20 -15.75 -3.83
C LEU A 467 6.37 -15.04 -5.18
N TYR A 468 6.41 -13.70 -5.18
CA TYR A 468 6.34 -12.91 -6.41
C TYR A 468 7.60 -12.08 -6.71
N GLY A 469 8.55 -11.95 -5.78
CA GLY A 469 9.81 -11.24 -6.01
C GLY A 469 9.58 -9.81 -6.51
N ASP A 470 10.10 -9.49 -7.69
CA ASP A 470 9.96 -8.15 -8.29
C ASP A 470 8.50 -7.75 -8.60
N LEU A 471 7.56 -8.71 -8.73
CA LEU A 471 6.13 -8.45 -8.94
C LEU A 471 5.35 -8.26 -7.64
N ALA A 472 6.00 -8.35 -6.48
CA ALA A 472 5.33 -8.38 -5.18
C ALA A 472 4.48 -7.13 -4.91
N GLU A 473 4.98 -5.93 -5.22
CA GLU A 473 4.26 -4.67 -4.92
C GLU A 473 2.97 -4.53 -5.74
N ASP A 474 2.94 -5.01 -6.99
CA ASP A 474 1.70 -5.05 -7.76
C ASP A 474 0.72 -6.09 -7.22
N MET A 475 1.25 -7.26 -6.84
CA MET A 475 0.44 -8.32 -6.26
C MET A 475 -0.14 -7.90 -4.90
N LYS A 476 0.58 -7.12 -4.09
CA LYS A 476 0.07 -6.53 -2.85
C LYS A 476 -1.12 -5.60 -3.12
N VAL A 477 -1.02 -4.70 -4.10
CA VAL A 477 -2.14 -3.79 -4.45
C VAL A 477 -3.40 -4.57 -4.82
N PHE A 478 -3.26 -5.61 -5.65
CA PHE A 478 -4.39 -6.47 -6.04
C PHE A 478 -4.93 -7.29 -4.86
N ALA A 479 -4.07 -8.01 -4.15
CA ALA A 479 -4.46 -8.89 -3.05
C ALA A 479 -5.04 -8.11 -1.85
N ASN A 480 -4.62 -6.86 -1.62
CA ASN A 480 -5.13 -6.00 -0.55
C ASN A 480 -6.66 -5.78 -0.65
N HIS A 481 -7.19 -5.86 -1.88
CA HIS A 481 -8.61 -5.69 -2.19
C HIS A 481 -9.40 -7.00 -2.20
N SER A 482 -8.76 -8.14 -1.93
CA SER A 482 -9.37 -9.48 -1.99
C SER A 482 -8.99 -10.35 -0.79
N THR A 483 -9.15 -9.81 0.41
CA THR A 483 -8.86 -10.49 1.69
C THR A 483 -10.10 -10.88 2.47
N ARG A 484 -11.14 -10.04 2.44
CA ARG A 484 -12.36 -10.20 3.23
C ARG A 484 -13.35 -11.11 2.54
N MET A 485 -13.70 -12.22 3.18
CA MET A 485 -14.77 -13.10 2.69
C MET A 485 -16.06 -12.82 3.47
N ASP A 486 -17.15 -12.53 2.76
CA ASP A 486 -18.48 -12.35 3.36
C ASP A 486 -19.57 -12.64 2.32
N ASN A 487 -20.32 -13.73 2.51
CA ASN A 487 -21.45 -14.06 1.63
C ASN A 487 -22.75 -13.31 1.99
N LYS A 488 -22.64 -12.29 2.87
CA LYS A 488 -23.72 -11.44 3.40
C LYS A 488 -24.71 -12.18 4.30
N THR A 489 -24.42 -13.44 4.66
CA THR A 489 -25.28 -14.29 5.48
C THR A 489 -24.50 -15.03 6.56
N TRP A 490 -24.31 -16.35 6.42
CA TRP A 490 -23.78 -17.23 7.45
C TRP A 490 -22.25 -17.30 7.47
N ALA A 491 -21.57 -16.99 6.36
CA ALA A 491 -20.12 -17.13 6.21
C ALA A 491 -19.44 -15.77 6.12
N LYS A 492 -18.53 -15.49 7.06
CA LYS A 492 -17.63 -14.33 7.00
C LYS A 492 -16.33 -14.58 7.74
N SER A 493 -15.19 -14.24 7.14
CA SER A 493 -13.84 -14.40 7.70
C SER A 493 -12.79 -13.57 6.95
N GLY A 494 -11.55 -13.58 7.43
CA GLY A 494 -10.43 -12.83 6.85
C GLY A 494 -10.38 -11.37 7.29
N ARG A 495 -9.19 -10.76 7.13
CA ARG A 495 -8.94 -9.33 7.34
C ARG A 495 -9.86 -8.50 6.44
N GLU A 496 -10.19 -7.28 6.87
CA GLU A 496 -10.88 -6.30 6.01
C GLU A 496 -10.03 -5.94 4.78
N ASP A 497 -10.71 -5.63 3.67
CA ASP A 497 -10.09 -5.18 2.42
C ASP A 497 -9.61 -3.74 2.53
N ALA A 498 -8.42 -3.47 1.99
CA ALA A 498 -7.80 -2.15 1.84
C ALA A 498 -8.18 -1.13 2.93
N PRO A 499 -7.92 -1.44 4.22
CA PRO A 499 -8.44 -0.65 5.33
C PRO A 499 -7.94 0.79 5.32
N GLU A 500 -6.71 1.04 4.84
CA GLU A 500 -6.15 2.38 4.67
C GLU A 500 -6.92 3.19 3.63
N LEU A 501 -7.27 2.58 2.48
CA LEU A 501 -8.06 3.22 1.44
C LEU A 501 -9.50 3.49 1.92
N ARG A 502 -10.10 2.53 2.65
CA ARG A 502 -11.44 2.74 3.24
C ARG A 502 -11.45 3.93 4.20
N ALA A 503 -10.41 4.06 5.04
CA ALA A 503 -10.30 5.21 5.95
C ALA A 503 -10.20 6.54 5.21
N LYS A 504 -9.46 6.61 4.09
CA LYS A 504 -9.39 7.79 3.21
C LYS A 504 -10.73 8.11 2.55
N MET A 505 -11.48 7.09 2.09
CA MET A 505 -12.83 7.26 1.55
C MET A 505 -13.80 7.82 2.60
N ASP A 506 -13.75 7.28 3.82
CA ASP A 506 -14.57 7.78 4.95
C ASP A 506 -14.17 9.22 5.33
N GLU A 507 -12.88 9.55 5.29
CA GLU A 507 -12.38 10.92 5.49
C GLU A 507 -12.90 11.88 4.42
N LEU A 508 -12.92 11.46 3.15
CA LEU A 508 -13.45 12.26 2.05
C LEU A 508 -14.91 12.63 2.30
N TRP A 509 -15.77 11.64 2.61
CA TRP A 509 -17.18 11.89 2.89
C TRP A 509 -17.38 12.80 4.10
N ASN A 510 -16.55 12.65 5.14
CA ASN A 510 -16.60 13.50 6.31
C ASN A 510 -16.26 14.97 5.96
N LYS A 511 -15.16 15.20 5.21
CA LYS A 511 -14.75 16.54 4.78
C LYS A 511 -15.80 17.20 3.89
N LEU A 512 -16.27 16.49 2.86
CA LEU A 512 -17.26 17.02 1.92
C LEU A 512 -18.57 17.39 2.62
N SER A 513 -19.06 16.52 3.52
CA SER A 513 -20.32 16.77 4.24
C SER A 513 -20.21 17.86 5.32
N SER A 514 -18.99 18.12 5.80
CA SER A 514 -18.67 19.21 6.74
C SER A 514 -18.24 20.50 6.05
N LYS A 515 -18.21 20.50 4.70
CA LYS A 515 -17.74 21.60 3.85
C LYS A 515 -16.31 22.04 4.13
N GLU A 516 -15.45 21.08 4.46
CA GLU A 516 -14.00 21.27 4.53
C GLU A 516 -13.38 21.06 3.15
N ASP A 517 -12.24 21.71 2.90
CA ASP A 517 -11.47 21.44 1.67
C ASP A 517 -10.93 19.99 1.69
N ALA A 518 -11.10 19.31 0.57
CA ALA A 518 -10.67 17.93 0.37
C ALA A 518 -9.73 17.78 -0.82
N SER A 519 -9.19 18.87 -1.37
CA SER A 519 -8.46 18.89 -2.65
C SER A 519 -7.25 17.94 -2.63
N ALA A 520 -6.39 18.03 -1.61
CA ALA A 520 -5.23 17.14 -1.46
C ALA A 520 -5.62 15.66 -1.31
N LEU A 521 -6.73 15.38 -0.62
CA LEU A 521 -7.23 14.02 -0.44
C LEU A 521 -7.84 13.46 -1.74
N ILE A 522 -8.52 14.29 -2.52
CA ILE A 522 -9.03 13.92 -3.85
C ILE A 522 -7.87 13.58 -4.78
N GLU A 523 -6.80 14.38 -4.81
CA GLU A 523 -5.59 14.09 -5.59
C GLU A 523 -4.94 12.76 -5.18
N GLU A 524 -4.81 12.51 -3.88
CA GLU A 524 -4.27 11.25 -3.36
C GLU A 524 -5.14 10.05 -3.80
N LEU A 525 -6.47 10.17 -3.70
CA LEU A 525 -7.39 9.11 -4.13
C LEU A 525 -7.35 8.85 -5.64
N TYR A 526 -7.20 9.88 -6.48
CA TYR A 526 -6.93 9.66 -7.90
C TYR A 526 -5.65 8.86 -8.13
N GLY A 527 -4.60 9.12 -7.35
CA GLY A 527 -3.34 8.37 -7.37
C GLY A 527 -3.53 6.91 -6.99
N GLU A 528 -4.27 6.63 -5.90
CA GLU A 528 -4.59 5.26 -5.44
C GLU A 528 -5.36 4.47 -6.51
N PHE A 529 -6.38 5.06 -7.12
CA PHE A 529 -7.17 4.38 -8.16
C PHE A 529 -6.36 4.13 -9.44
N ALA A 530 -5.50 5.08 -9.83
CA ALA A 530 -4.58 4.88 -10.94
C ALA A 530 -3.57 3.75 -10.65
N ARG A 531 -3.06 3.69 -9.41
CA ARG A 531 -2.15 2.63 -8.96
C ARG A 531 -2.80 1.25 -8.99
N MET A 532 -4.08 1.14 -8.63
CA MET A 532 -4.87 -0.11 -8.74
C MET A 532 -4.94 -0.60 -10.19
N GLU A 533 -5.29 0.29 -11.13
CA GLU A 533 -5.37 -0.06 -12.55
C GLU A 533 -4.00 -0.43 -13.14
N GLU A 534 -2.94 0.30 -12.77
CA GLU A 534 -1.56 0.02 -13.19
C GLU A 534 -1.09 -1.36 -12.70
N ALA A 535 -1.25 -1.65 -11.40
CA ALA A 535 -0.87 -2.92 -10.81
C ALA A 535 -1.54 -4.11 -11.52
N CYS A 536 -2.85 -4.02 -11.71
CA CYS A 536 -3.61 -5.09 -12.34
C CYS A 536 -3.18 -5.33 -13.79
N ASN A 537 -2.91 -4.26 -14.55
CA ASN A 537 -2.42 -4.39 -15.91
C ASN A 537 -1.00 -4.99 -15.96
N ASN A 538 -0.12 -4.62 -15.03
CA ASN A 538 1.22 -5.20 -14.96
C ASN A 538 1.17 -6.70 -14.57
N LEU A 539 0.30 -7.08 -13.63
CA LEU A 539 0.07 -8.48 -13.27
C LEU A 539 -0.47 -9.28 -14.46
N LYS A 540 -1.46 -8.77 -15.19
CA LYS A 540 -1.98 -9.44 -16.39
C LYS A 540 -0.91 -9.67 -17.46
N ALA A 541 0.09 -8.81 -17.54
CA ALA A 541 1.17 -8.92 -18.53
C ALA A 541 2.28 -9.90 -18.10
N ASN A 542 2.52 -10.06 -16.80
CA ASN A 542 3.73 -10.72 -16.30
C ASN A 542 3.48 -11.92 -15.36
N LEU A 543 2.26 -12.15 -14.89
CA LEU A 543 1.95 -13.33 -14.08
C LEU A 543 2.17 -14.62 -14.89
N PRO A 544 2.72 -15.68 -14.27
CA PRO A 544 2.76 -16.99 -14.88
C PRO A 544 1.33 -17.50 -15.11
N GLU A 545 1.14 -18.34 -16.14
CA GLU A 545 -0.17 -18.85 -16.54
C GLU A 545 -0.93 -19.51 -15.38
N VAL A 546 -0.23 -20.27 -14.54
CA VAL A 546 -0.79 -20.97 -13.36
C VAL A 546 -1.45 -20.01 -12.35
N ALA A 547 -0.94 -18.79 -12.18
CA ALA A 547 -1.57 -17.80 -11.32
C ALA A 547 -2.61 -16.96 -12.08
N LEU A 548 -2.31 -16.62 -13.34
CA LEU A 548 -3.14 -15.74 -14.16
C LEU A 548 -4.49 -16.40 -14.50
N GLU A 549 -4.53 -17.70 -14.76
CA GLU A 549 -5.78 -18.40 -15.06
C GLU A 549 -6.75 -18.40 -13.88
N GLU A 550 -6.22 -18.40 -12.65
CA GLU A 550 -7.01 -18.39 -11.43
C GLU A 550 -7.58 -17.00 -11.09
N CYS A 551 -6.89 -15.90 -11.44
CA CYS A 551 -7.28 -14.53 -11.05
C CYS A 551 -7.57 -13.53 -12.18
N SER A 552 -7.43 -13.90 -13.46
CA SER A 552 -7.61 -12.99 -14.60
C SER A 552 -8.93 -12.19 -14.57
N ARG A 553 -10.03 -12.84 -14.18
CA ARG A 553 -11.35 -12.20 -14.06
C ARG A 553 -11.39 -11.18 -12.93
N GLN A 554 -10.76 -11.47 -11.80
CA GLN A 554 -10.68 -10.56 -10.65
C GLN A 554 -9.75 -9.37 -10.93
N LEU A 555 -8.70 -9.54 -11.73
CA LEU A 555 -7.86 -8.44 -12.21
C LEU A 555 -8.68 -7.48 -13.11
N ASP A 556 -9.47 -8.02 -14.05
CA ASP A 556 -10.39 -7.22 -14.88
C ASP A 556 -11.47 -6.51 -14.06
N GLU A 557 -11.96 -7.18 -13.01
CA GLU A 557 -12.96 -6.64 -12.09
C GLU A 557 -12.39 -5.45 -11.30
N LEU A 558 -11.18 -5.57 -10.73
CA LEU A 558 -10.57 -4.48 -9.97
C LEU A 558 -10.22 -3.28 -10.86
N ILE A 559 -9.82 -3.50 -12.12
CA ILE A 559 -9.67 -2.42 -13.12
C ILE A 559 -11.01 -1.72 -13.35
N THR A 560 -12.10 -2.49 -13.51
CA THR A 560 -13.44 -1.94 -13.72
C THR A 560 -13.88 -1.07 -12.55
N LEU A 561 -13.61 -1.52 -11.32
CA LEU A 561 -13.90 -0.75 -10.11
C LEU A 561 -13.02 0.50 -10.01
N ALA A 562 -11.70 0.40 -10.22
CA ALA A 562 -10.79 1.55 -10.20
C ALA A 562 -11.21 2.66 -11.19
N GLN A 563 -11.67 2.28 -12.39
CA GLN A 563 -12.21 3.22 -13.38
C GLN A 563 -13.54 3.84 -12.92
N GLY A 564 -14.36 3.08 -12.19
CA GLY A 564 -15.59 3.58 -11.56
C GLY A 564 -15.30 4.54 -10.40
N ASP A 565 -14.29 4.26 -9.59
CA ASP A 565 -13.84 5.11 -8.48
C ASP A 565 -13.30 6.44 -8.99
N LYS A 566 -12.50 6.41 -10.07
CA LYS A 566 -12.06 7.62 -10.77
C LYS A 566 -13.25 8.46 -11.26
N ALA A 567 -14.22 7.83 -11.93
CA ALA A 567 -15.41 8.53 -12.40
C ALA A 567 -16.27 9.07 -11.24
N SER A 568 -16.23 8.42 -10.07
CA SER A 568 -16.90 8.88 -8.86
C SER A 568 -16.26 10.16 -8.30
N LEU A 569 -14.93 10.28 -8.33
CA LEU A 569 -14.25 11.55 -8.03
C LEU A 569 -14.56 12.61 -9.07
N ASP A 570 -14.61 12.26 -10.36
CA ASP A 570 -14.96 13.20 -11.43
C ASP A 570 -16.35 13.82 -11.19
N MET A 571 -17.30 13.04 -10.66
CA MET A 571 -18.61 13.57 -10.24
C MET A 571 -18.50 14.59 -9.11
N ILE A 572 -17.69 14.30 -8.07
CA ILE A 572 -17.49 15.20 -6.93
C ILE A 572 -16.85 16.51 -7.38
N VAL A 573 -15.79 16.44 -8.19
CA VAL A 573 -15.10 17.61 -8.75
C VAL A 573 -16.05 18.42 -9.64
N ALA A 574 -16.86 17.77 -10.48
CA ALA A 574 -17.85 18.46 -11.29
C ALA A 574 -18.92 19.16 -10.44
N GLN A 575 -19.35 18.57 -9.31
CA GLN A 575 -20.26 19.23 -8.37
C GLN A 575 -19.62 20.43 -7.68
N LEU A 576 -18.35 20.32 -7.25
CA LEU A 576 -17.58 21.42 -6.66
C LEU A 576 -17.44 22.60 -7.64
N ASN A 577 -17.29 22.31 -8.93
CA ASN A 577 -17.13 23.31 -10.01
C ASN A 577 -18.46 23.80 -10.62
N GLU A 578 -19.61 23.35 -10.11
CA GLU A 578 -20.94 23.61 -10.68
C GLU A 578 -21.07 23.19 -12.18
N ASP A 579 -20.29 22.22 -12.64
CA ASP A 579 -20.30 21.71 -14.03
C ASP A 579 -21.27 20.53 -14.18
N THR A 580 -22.51 20.84 -14.55
CA THR A 580 -23.55 19.82 -14.72
C THR A 580 -23.32 18.88 -15.90
N GLU A 581 -22.60 19.32 -16.95
CA GLU A 581 -22.34 18.48 -18.13
C GLU A 581 -21.28 17.43 -17.81
N ALA A 582 -20.18 17.85 -17.18
CA ALA A 582 -19.16 16.94 -16.68
C ALA A 582 -19.73 15.97 -15.62
N TYR A 583 -20.60 16.46 -14.73
CA TYR A 583 -21.24 15.62 -13.71
C TYR A 583 -22.08 14.49 -14.31
N GLU A 584 -22.99 14.80 -15.25
CA GLU A 584 -23.83 13.76 -15.85
C GLU A 584 -23.01 12.78 -16.70
N SER A 585 -21.96 13.25 -17.38
CA SER A 585 -21.04 12.37 -18.12
C SER A 585 -20.27 11.42 -17.19
N ALA A 586 -19.70 11.93 -16.09
CA ALA A 586 -18.98 11.12 -15.10
C ALA A 586 -19.91 10.13 -14.40
N LYS A 587 -21.13 10.56 -14.06
CA LYS A 587 -22.17 9.72 -13.46
C LYS A 587 -22.61 8.57 -14.34
N GLU A 588 -22.76 8.80 -15.66
CA GLU A 588 -23.06 7.73 -16.59
C GLU A 588 -21.95 6.66 -16.59
N ILE A 589 -20.67 7.09 -16.58
CA ILE A 589 -19.52 6.19 -16.54
C ILE A 589 -19.50 5.41 -15.21
N ALA A 590 -19.57 6.09 -14.07
CA ALA A 590 -19.56 5.47 -12.74
C ALA A 590 -20.69 4.43 -12.60
N GLN A 591 -21.90 4.78 -13.00
CA GLN A 591 -23.05 3.87 -12.97
C GLN A 591 -22.88 2.66 -13.88
N ASN A 592 -22.33 2.84 -15.08
CA ASN A 592 -22.07 1.75 -16.02
C ASN A 592 -20.99 0.80 -15.51
N LYS A 593 -19.94 1.32 -14.86
CA LYS A 593 -18.88 0.51 -14.24
C LYS A 593 -19.44 -0.32 -13.09
N LEU A 594 -20.21 0.28 -12.19
CA LEU A 594 -20.88 -0.45 -11.11
C LEU A 594 -21.86 -1.51 -11.63
N ASN A 595 -22.65 -1.20 -12.66
CA ASN A 595 -23.58 -2.17 -13.25
C ASN A 595 -22.86 -3.36 -13.91
N THR A 596 -21.73 -3.08 -14.57
CA THR A 596 -20.88 -4.13 -15.17
C THR A 596 -20.33 -5.03 -14.07
N ALA A 597 -19.79 -4.43 -13.01
CA ALA A 597 -19.24 -5.15 -11.87
C ALA A 597 -20.27 -6.05 -11.19
N LEU A 598 -21.46 -5.51 -10.87
CA LEU A 598 -22.55 -6.26 -10.25
C LEU A 598 -23.13 -7.37 -11.15
N SER A 599 -22.89 -7.31 -12.46
CA SER A 599 -23.32 -8.34 -13.42
C SER A 599 -22.23 -9.39 -13.70
N SER A 600 -20.99 -9.12 -13.29
CA SER A 600 -19.84 -10.01 -13.45
C SER A 600 -19.94 -11.20 -12.49
N PHE A 601 -19.27 -12.30 -12.86
CA PHE A 601 -19.06 -13.41 -11.92
C PHE A 601 -17.99 -13.08 -10.88
N ALA A 602 -16.96 -12.34 -11.29
CA ALA A 602 -15.88 -11.95 -10.40
C ALA A 602 -16.37 -10.93 -9.38
N VAL A 603 -15.93 -11.09 -8.14
CA VAL A 603 -16.26 -10.20 -7.04
C VAL A 603 -14.97 -9.83 -6.33
N ILE A 604 -14.77 -8.55 -6.04
CA ILE A 604 -13.61 -8.04 -5.30
C ILE A 604 -13.97 -6.69 -4.66
N SER A 605 -13.37 -6.36 -3.52
CA SER A 605 -13.46 -5.02 -2.90
C SER A 605 -14.90 -4.50 -2.63
N GLU A 606 -15.85 -5.36 -2.24
CA GLU A 606 -17.27 -4.96 -2.15
C GLU A 606 -17.54 -3.84 -1.15
N LYS A 607 -16.72 -3.74 -0.10
CA LYS A 607 -16.85 -2.76 0.99
C LYS A 607 -15.99 -1.51 0.78
N VAL A 608 -15.10 -1.50 -0.21
CA VAL A 608 -14.18 -0.38 -0.46
C VAL A 608 -14.46 0.17 -1.84
N ALA A 609 -13.81 -0.33 -2.89
CA ALA A 609 -13.94 0.20 -4.25
C ALA A 609 -15.38 0.12 -4.77
N GLN A 610 -16.03 -1.05 -4.69
CA GLN A 610 -17.41 -1.17 -5.18
C GLN A 610 -18.41 -0.30 -4.39
N SER A 611 -18.23 -0.19 -3.07
CA SER A 611 -19.10 0.61 -2.21
C SER A 611 -18.91 2.11 -2.45
N PHE A 612 -17.67 2.54 -2.71
CA PHE A 612 -17.34 3.94 -2.98
C PHE A 612 -18.11 4.49 -4.17
N ILE A 613 -18.21 3.73 -5.26
CA ILE A 613 -19.01 4.12 -6.44
C ILE A 613 -20.48 4.32 -6.06
N GLN A 614 -21.06 3.39 -5.29
CA GLN A 614 -22.44 3.50 -4.83
C GLN A 614 -22.66 4.68 -3.87
N GLU A 615 -21.70 4.93 -2.98
CA GLU A 615 -21.69 6.05 -2.05
C GLU A 615 -21.68 7.38 -2.82
N ALA A 616 -20.79 7.53 -3.81
CA ALA A 616 -20.69 8.72 -4.66
C ALA A 616 -21.97 8.96 -5.48
N LEU A 617 -22.57 7.91 -6.06
CA LEU A 617 -23.85 7.99 -6.78
C LEU A 617 -25.01 8.45 -5.88
N SER A 618 -24.92 8.15 -4.58
CA SER A 618 -25.96 8.48 -3.59
C SER A 618 -25.66 9.78 -2.85
N PHE A 619 -24.46 10.33 -3.00
CA PHE A 619 -24.01 11.51 -2.28
C PHE A 619 -24.65 12.78 -2.87
N ASP A 620 -25.21 13.62 -2.00
CA ASP A 620 -25.72 14.94 -2.34
C ASP A 620 -24.85 15.99 -1.66
N LEU A 621 -23.93 16.58 -2.41
CA LEU A 621 -22.99 17.59 -1.89
C LEU A 621 -23.71 18.86 -1.40
N THR A 622 -24.96 19.08 -1.80
CA THR A 622 -25.76 20.20 -1.31
C THR A 622 -26.36 19.93 0.07
N LEU A 623 -26.44 18.67 0.50
CA LEU A 623 -27.05 18.28 1.77
C LEU A 623 -26.09 18.57 2.94
N ILE A 624 -26.53 19.38 3.89
CA ILE A 624 -25.81 19.54 5.15
C ILE A 624 -26.03 18.28 5.98
N ASN A 625 -24.96 17.70 6.52
CA ASN A 625 -24.99 16.41 7.20
C ASN A 625 -26.06 16.38 8.31
N PRO A 626 -27.15 15.61 8.15
CA PRO A 626 -28.26 15.64 9.09
C PRO A 626 -27.87 15.10 10.48
N ARG A 627 -26.83 14.27 10.56
CA ARG A 627 -26.36 13.67 11.82
C ARG A 627 -25.59 14.63 12.72
N THR A 628 -25.05 15.71 12.17
CA THR A 628 -24.39 16.75 12.97
C THR A 628 -25.37 17.84 13.42
N VAL A 629 -26.57 17.87 12.83
CA VAL A 629 -27.63 18.81 13.18
C VAL A 629 -28.29 18.42 14.50
N LYS A 630 -28.35 19.37 15.43
CA LYS A 630 -29.08 19.21 16.68
C LYS A 630 -30.48 19.78 16.53
N VAL A 631 -31.48 18.92 16.65
CA VAL A 631 -32.88 19.31 16.51
C VAL A 631 -33.54 19.56 17.85
N THR A 632 -34.26 20.68 17.95
CA THR A 632 -35.18 20.99 19.06
C THR A 632 -36.56 21.28 18.51
N ALA A 633 -37.60 21.06 19.33
CA ALA A 633 -38.99 21.23 18.92
C ALA A 633 -39.79 22.04 19.96
N SER A 634 -40.97 22.52 19.57
CA SER A 634 -41.96 23.08 20.50
C SER A 634 -42.42 22.06 21.55
N SER A 635 -42.55 20.80 21.14
CA SER A 635 -42.94 19.66 21.96
C SER A 635 -42.57 18.37 21.25
N GLU A 636 -42.46 17.28 22.00
CA GLU A 636 -42.14 15.96 21.46
C GLU A 636 -42.86 14.85 22.23
N GLU A 637 -43.16 13.76 21.53
CA GLU A 637 -43.77 12.57 22.13
C GLU A 637 -42.70 11.54 22.50
N THR A 638 -42.71 11.15 23.77
CA THR A 638 -41.83 10.11 24.33
C THR A 638 -42.56 9.12 25.22
N SER A 639 -43.82 9.42 25.60
CA SER A 639 -44.58 8.59 26.55
C SER A 639 -45.58 7.68 25.85
N GLY A 640 -46.31 8.18 24.85
CA GLY A 640 -47.28 7.43 24.07
C GLY A 640 -46.64 6.59 22.97
N GLU A 641 -45.57 7.13 22.37
CA GLU A 641 -44.68 6.47 21.42
C GLU A 641 -43.29 7.12 21.53
N ASN A 642 -42.24 6.42 21.10
CA ASN A 642 -40.89 6.99 21.07
C ASN A 642 -40.67 7.70 19.72
N ALA A 643 -41.08 8.97 19.63
CA ALA A 643 -40.98 9.81 18.43
C ALA A 643 -40.41 11.22 18.76
N PRO A 644 -39.22 11.29 19.38
CA PRO A 644 -38.61 12.55 19.82
C PRO A 644 -38.21 13.45 18.65
N ALA A 645 -37.85 14.71 18.93
CA ALA A 645 -37.42 15.67 17.91
C ALA A 645 -36.16 15.23 17.16
N SER A 646 -35.29 14.41 17.78
CA SER A 646 -34.06 13.90 17.16
C SER A 646 -34.31 13.04 15.92
N PHE A 647 -35.48 12.41 15.80
CA PHE A 647 -35.84 11.62 14.62
C PHE A 647 -36.22 12.47 13.41
N ALA A 648 -36.32 13.78 13.55
CA ALA A 648 -36.59 14.65 12.40
C ALA A 648 -35.34 14.90 11.54
N SER A 649 -34.15 14.44 11.91
CA SER A 649 -32.93 14.57 11.09
C SER A 649 -31.93 13.42 11.35
N ASP A 650 -32.42 12.22 11.63
CA ASP A 650 -31.56 11.06 11.89
C ASP A 650 -31.11 10.35 10.60
N GLY A 651 -31.71 10.73 9.47
CA GLY A 651 -31.46 10.19 8.14
C GLY A 651 -32.21 8.89 7.84
N ASP A 652 -33.07 8.40 8.75
CA ASP A 652 -33.92 7.23 8.54
C ASP A 652 -35.34 7.65 8.13
N MET A 653 -35.71 7.37 6.88
CA MET A 653 -37.03 7.72 6.35
C MET A 653 -38.20 6.96 7.03
N ASN A 654 -37.91 5.96 7.88
CA ASN A 654 -38.91 5.20 8.63
C ASN A 654 -39.20 5.78 10.02
N THR A 655 -38.25 6.49 10.62
CA THR A 655 -38.46 7.18 11.89
C THR A 655 -39.19 8.50 11.64
N PHE A 656 -39.71 9.10 12.70
CA PHE A 656 -40.35 10.41 12.62
C PHE A 656 -40.39 11.07 14.00
N TRP A 657 -40.35 12.40 13.99
CA TRP A 657 -40.78 13.21 15.13
C TRP A 657 -42.31 13.32 15.17
N HIS A 658 -42.86 13.29 16.38
CA HIS A 658 -44.24 13.68 16.65
C HIS A 658 -44.31 14.70 17.79
N SER A 659 -45.07 15.78 17.59
CA SER A 659 -45.47 16.69 18.67
C SER A 659 -46.18 15.95 19.80
N LYS A 660 -46.08 16.43 21.03
CA LYS A 660 -46.63 15.75 22.20
C LYS A 660 -48.16 15.66 22.16
N TRP A 661 -48.70 14.47 21.91
CA TRP A 661 -50.13 14.20 21.87
C TRP A 661 -50.63 13.49 23.13
N SER A 662 -49.73 12.88 23.91
CA SER A 662 -50.03 12.30 25.21
C SER A 662 -50.40 13.36 26.25
N SER A 663 -51.33 13.02 27.14
CA SER A 663 -51.87 13.99 28.10
C SER A 663 -50.83 14.41 29.16
N PRO A 664 -50.67 15.72 29.45
CA PRO A 664 -51.31 16.85 28.79
C PRO A 664 -50.65 17.15 27.43
N ALA A 665 -51.47 17.16 26.37
CA ALA A 665 -51.03 17.39 24.99
C ALA A 665 -50.66 18.86 24.75
N HIS A 666 -49.69 19.09 23.86
CA HIS A 666 -49.30 20.43 23.41
C HIS A 666 -49.92 20.68 22.04
N GLU A 667 -51.00 21.48 21.95
CA GLU A 667 -51.77 21.66 20.69
C GLU A 667 -51.24 22.79 19.77
N GLY A 668 -49.99 23.22 19.96
CA GLY A 668 -49.30 24.21 19.14
C GLY A 668 -49.32 25.65 19.71
N PRO A 669 -48.75 26.65 19.01
CA PRO A 669 -48.06 26.54 17.70
C PRO A 669 -46.85 25.60 17.74
N HIS A 670 -46.63 24.87 16.65
CA HIS A 670 -45.54 23.90 16.55
C HIS A 670 -44.36 24.46 15.78
N TYR A 671 -43.16 24.05 16.14
CA TYR A 671 -41.96 24.37 15.38
C TYR A 671 -40.89 23.30 15.55
N LEU A 672 -40.01 23.19 14.56
CA LEU A 672 -38.69 22.56 14.66
C LEU A 672 -37.62 23.64 14.53
N THR A 673 -36.52 23.50 15.27
CA THR A 673 -35.33 24.34 15.15
C THR A 673 -34.12 23.44 15.03
N LEU A 674 -33.48 23.50 13.87
CA LEU A 674 -32.28 22.79 13.50
C LEU A 674 -31.09 23.70 13.83
N GLU A 675 -30.25 23.29 14.78
CA GLU A 675 -28.95 23.89 15.05
C GLU A 675 -27.91 23.16 14.22
N LEU A 676 -27.33 23.86 13.24
CA LEU A 676 -26.25 23.38 12.40
C LEU A 676 -24.93 23.43 13.19
N ASP A 677 -24.00 22.54 12.87
CA ASP A 677 -22.68 22.47 13.50
C ASP A 677 -21.81 23.69 13.17
N ASN A 678 -21.96 24.25 11.97
CA ASN A 678 -21.31 25.48 11.51
C ASN A 678 -22.30 26.46 10.84
N VAL A 679 -21.82 27.65 10.50
CA VAL A 679 -22.55 28.59 9.63
C VAL A 679 -22.44 28.09 8.20
N TYR A 680 -23.58 27.92 7.54
CA TYR A 680 -23.66 27.51 6.15
C TYR A 680 -24.52 28.46 5.34
N GLU A 681 -24.11 28.74 4.10
CA GLU A 681 -25.00 29.32 3.11
C GLU A 681 -26.02 28.26 2.67
N ILE A 682 -27.31 28.55 2.87
CA ILE A 682 -28.42 27.62 2.63
C ILE A 682 -29.47 28.25 1.73
N ASN A 683 -30.13 27.43 0.92
CA ASN A 683 -31.13 27.89 -0.06
C ASN A 683 -32.36 26.98 -0.16
N LYS A 684 -32.36 25.85 0.55
CA LYS A 684 -33.44 24.86 0.45
C LYS A 684 -33.61 24.11 1.77
N VAL A 685 -34.86 23.94 2.19
CA VAL A 685 -35.25 23.02 3.26
C VAL A 685 -36.06 21.88 2.65
N ARG A 686 -35.56 20.65 2.82
CA ARG A 686 -36.27 19.43 2.44
C ARG A 686 -37.12 18.98 3.64
N TYR A 687 -38.41 18.80 3.41
CA TYR A 687 -39.35 18.25 4.39
C TYR A 687 -39.96 16.96 3.85
N ALA A 688 -39.64 15.84 4.48
CA ALA A 688 -40.33 14.58 4.30
C ALA A 688 -41.44 14.46 5.35
N PRO A 689 -42.72 14.43 4.95
CA PRO A 689 -43.81 14.12 5.86
C PRO A 689 -43.68 12.71 6.42
N ARG A 690 -44.36 12.46 7.54
CA ARG A 690 -44.63 11.10 8.02
C ARG A 690 -45.28 10.25 6.91
N GLN A 691 -44.70 9.09 6.63
CA GLN A 691 -45.05 8.27 5.45
C GLN A 691 -46.25 7.34 5.69
N ASP A 692 -46.38 6.79 6.90
CA ASP A 692 -47.41 5.84 7.30
C ASP A 692 -48.73 6.51 7.73
N SER A 693 -48.71 7.81 8.04
CA SER A 693 -49.87 8.53 8.59
C SER A 693 -50.03 9.94 8.02
N LYS A 694 -51.27 10.43 8.08
CA LYS A 694 -51.62 11.83 7.77
C LYS A 694 -51.49 12.75 9.00
N ASN A 695 -51.41 12.18 10.20
CA ASN A 695 -51.49 12.95 11.45
C ASN A 695 -50.30 13.87 11.62
N GLY A 696 -50.57 15.15 11.79
CA GLY A 696 -49.55 16.18 11.96
C GLY A 696 -48.84 16.60 10.68
N ARG A 697 -49.33 16.18 9.51
CA ARG A 697 -48.73 16.58 8.23
C ARG A 697 -48.80 18.09 8.05
N ILE A 698 -47.63 18.71 7.94
CA ILE A 698 -47.46 20.15 7.72
C ILE A 698 -48.01 20.53 6.34
N THR A 699 -49.00 21.44 6.31
CA THR A 699 -49.63 22.00 5.10
C THR A 699 -49.43 23.51 4.99
N GLY A 700 -48.97 24.16 6.05
CA GLY A 700 -48.56 25.56 6.08
C GLY A 700 -47.29 25.71 6.91
N TYR A 701 -46.35 26.51 6.42
CA TYR A 701 -45.05 26.71 7.06
C TYR A 701 -44.60 28.16 7.01
N LYS A 702 -43.66 28.48 7.90
CA LYS A 702 -42.80 29.66 7.85
C LYS A 702 -41.38 29.23 8.22
N VAL A 703 -40.43 29.43 7.32
CA VAL A 703 -39.01 29.19 7.54
C VAL A 703 -38.33 30.50 7.95
N SER A 704 -37.57 30.44 9.03
CA SER A 704 -36.74 31.54 9.52
C SER A 704 -35.32 31.05 9.84
N ILE A 705 -34.32 31.93 9.72
CA ILE A 705 -32.90 31.62 9.97
C ILE A 705 -32.31 32.51 11.05
N SER A 706 -31.24 32.07 11.70
CA SER A 706 -30.48 32.84 12.69
C SER A 706 -29.00 32.41 12.73
N LEU A 707 -28.13 33.31 13.19
CA LEU A 707 -26.72 33.03 13.48
C LEU A 707 -26.46 32.78 14.98
N ASP A 708 -27.36 33.26 15.86
CA ASP A 708 -27.19 33.27 17.32
C ASP A 708 -28.19 32.36 18.07
N GLY A 709 -29.23 31.89 17.39
CA GLY A 709 -30.27 31.03 17.96
C GLY A 709 -31.35 31.78 18.76
N GLU A 710 -31.24 33.10 18.87
CA GLU A 710 -32.20 33.95 19.58
C GLU A 710 -32.99 34.84 18.62
N ASN A 711 -32.30 35.48 17.67
CA ASN A 711 -32.87 36.43 16.72
C ASN A 711 -33.10 35.77 15.37
N PHE A 712 -34.36 35.44 15.07
CA PHE A 712 -34.74 34.78 13.81
C PHE A 712 -35.26 35.79 12.76
N THR A 713 -34.78 35.64 11.53
CA THR A 713 -35.22 36.40 10.35
C THR A 713 -35.98 35.47 9.40
N GLU A 714 -37.15 35.89 8.94
CA GLU A 714 -37.96 35.10 8.00
C GLU A 714 -37.31 35.06 6.61
N VAL A 715 -37.27 33.87 6.00
CA VAL A 715 -36.76 33.68 4.62
C VAL A 715 -37.84 33.22 3.66
N LYS A 716 -38.84 32.46 4.13
CA LYS A 716 -39.94 31.96 3.29
C LYS A 716 -41.17 31.61 4.10
N THR A 717 -42.35 31.98 3.61
CA THR A 717 -43.64 31.53 4.13
C THR A 717 -44.48 30.95 2.99
N GLY A 718 -45.20 29.85 3.24
CA GLY A 718 -45.99 29.20 2.20
C GLY A 718 -46.85 28.04 2.67
N THR A 719 -47.41 27.31 1.71
CA THR A 719 -48.24 26.12 1.93
C THR A 719 -47.68 24.92 1.17
N LEU A 720 -47.98 23.71 1.63
CA LEU A 720 -47.59 22.44 1.03
C LEU A 720 -48.83 21.60 0.73
N GLU A 721 -48.77 20.82 -0.35
CA GLU A 721 -49.84 19.88 -0.68
C GLU A 721 -49.98 18.77 0.38
N ASP A 722 -51.22 18.42 0.70
CA ASP A 722 -51.56 17.37 1.65
C ASP A 722 -51.43 15.97 1.01
N ASN A 723 -50.20 15.50 0.92
CA ASN A 723 -49.84 14.16 0.45
C ASN A 723 -48.57 13.66 1.18
N ALA A 724 -48.16 12.41 0.94
CA ALA A 724 -46.94 11.85 1.55
C ALA A 724 -45.64 12.20 0.79
N ALA A 725 -45.73 12.84 -0.38
CA ALA A 725 -44.56 13.19 -1.18
C ALA A 725 -43.59 14.08 -0.39
N ILE A 726 -42.29 14.00 -0.66
CA ILE A 726 -41.30 14.91 -0.11
C ILE A 726 -41.54 16.32 -0.67
N LYS A 727 -41.31 17.35 0.14
CA LYS A 727 -41.44 18.76 -0.24
C LYS A 727 -40.10 19.45 -0.19
N PHE A 728 -39.89 20.36 -1.13
CA PHE A 728 -38.75 21.23 -1.20
C PHE A 728 -39.22 22.67 -1.02
N ILE A 729 -38.68 23.34 0.01
CA ILE A 729 -38.94 24.74 0.31
C ILE A 729 -37.70 25.51 -0.12
N GLU A 730 -37.78 26.16 -1.28
CA GLU A 730 -36.66 26.90 -1.89
C GLU A 730 -36.79 28.41 -1.64
N PHE A 731 -35.64 29.04 -1.36
CA PHE A 731 -35.45 30.46 -1.09
C PHE A 731 -34.06 30.90 -1.54
N ASP A 732 -33.82 32.22 -1.58
CA ASP A 732 -32.51 32.76 -1.97
C ASP A 732 -31.42 32.34 -0.98
N SER A 733 -30.20 32.12 -1.46
CA SER A 733 -29.07 31.70 -0.62
C SER A 733 -28.80 32.69 0.53
N ILE A 734 -28.63 32.17 1.75
CA ILE A 734 -28.38 32.97 2.95
C ILE A 734 -27.61 32.19 4.01
N ASP A 735 -26.69 32.84 4.70
CA ASP A 735 -25.94 32.26 5.82
C ASP A 735 -26.85 31.98 7.03
N ALA A 736 -26.79 30.75 7.56
CA ALA A 736 -27.52 30.35 8.74
C ALA A 736 -26.72 29.39 9.62
N LYS A 737 -26.88 29.50 10.93
CA LYS A 737 -26.49 28.47 11.91
C LYS A 737 -27.71 27.78 12.53
N TYR A 738 -28.84 28.48 12.60
CA TYR A 738 -30.10 27.95 13.09
C TYR A 738 -31.17 28.09 12.01
N VAL A 739 -31.87 27.01 11.72
CA VAL A 739 -32.99 26.98 10.76
C VAL A 739 -34.25 26.57 11.50
N ARG A 740 -35.24 27.46 11.52
CA ARG A 740 -36.51 27.24 12.21
C ARG A 740 -37.63 27.05 11.20
N LEU A 741 -38.35 25.95 11.35
CA LEU A 741 -39.56 25.62 10.61
C LEU A 741 -40.76 25.79 11.55
N ASP A 742 -41.40 26.96 11.51
CA ASP A 742 -42.66 27.20 12.21
C ASP A 742 -43.82 26.60 11.40
N VAL A 743 -44.66 25.79 12.06
CA VAL A 743 -45.84 25.16 11.45
C VAL A 743 -47.02 26.11 11.58
N THR A 744 -47.47 26.66 10.45
CA THR A 744 -48.60 27.60 10.41
C THR A 744 -49.94 26.89 10.14
N ASP A 745 -49.89 25.70 9.56
CA ASP A 745 -51.06 24.83 9.35
C ASP A 745 -50.64 23.36 9.23
N SER A 746 -51.47 22.47 9.77
CA SER A 746 -51.26 21.02 9.70
C SER A 746 -52.58 20.27 9.75
N VAL A 747 -52.59 19.07 9.17
CA VAL A 747 -53.80 18.23 9.07
C VAL A 747 -53.66 16.92 9.84
N SER A 748 -54.78 16.30 10.18
CA SER A 748 -54.85 14.97 10.78
C SER A 748 -56.15 14.28 10.41
N ASP A 749 -56.22 12.96 10.64
CA ASP A 749 -57.45 12.17 10.55
C ASP A 749 -58.35 12.28 11.79
N GLN A 750 -57.84 12.85 12.89
CA GLN A 750 -58.60 13.08 14.11
C GLN A 750 -59.66 14.17 13.96
N ALA A 751 -60.84 13.94 14.53
CA ALA A 751 -61.93 14.91 14.56
C ALA A 751 -61.49 16.19 15.30
N ASN A 752 -61.65 17.35 14.66
CA ASN A 752 -61.12 18.64 15.13
C ASN A 752 -59.60 18.64 15.42
N GLY A 753 -58.82 17.79 14.73
CA GLY A 753 -57.38 17.65 14.93
C GLY A 753 -56.51 18.56 14.06
N ARG A 754 -57.10 19.37 13.16
CA ARG A 754 -56.35 20.34 12.34
C ARG A 754 -55.58 21.31 13.24
N GLY A 755 -54.29 21.47 12.99
CA GLY A 755 -53.38 22.33 13.76
C GLY A 755 -52.93 21.75 15.11
N LYS A 756 -53.56 20.68 15.61
CA LYS A 756 -53.24 20.13 16.94
C LYS A 756 -51.92 19.38 16.99
N PHE A 757 -51.52 18.77 15.87
CA PHE A 757 -50.34 17.92 15.79
C PHE A 757 -49.38 18.45 14.72
N ALA A 758 -48.10 18.16 14.89
CA ALA A 758 -47.06 18.27 13.87
C ALA A 758 -46.20 17.00 13.87
N THR A 759 -45.82 16.54 12.69
CA THR A 759 -44.94 15.40 12.47
C THR A 759 -44.01 15.65 11.30
N ALA A 760 -42.78 15.15 11.38
CA ALA A 760 -41.85 15.11 10.27
C ALA A 760 -41.09 13.78 10.31
N ALA A 761 -41.00 13.09 9.17
CA ALA A 761 -40.10 11.95 9.04
C ALA A 761 -38.66 12.47 8.98
N GLU A 762 -38.40 13.41 8.07
CA GLU A 762 -37.09 14.05 7.94
C GLU A 762 -37.27 15.54 7.60
N VAL A 763 -36.40 16.37 8.17
CA VAL A 763 -36.22 17.79 7.87
C VAL A 763 -34.72 18.02 7.70
N ASN A 764 -34.31 18.33 6.48
CA ASN A 764 -32.92 18.52 6.13
C ASN A 764 -32.72 19.88 5.49
N VAL A 765 -31.52 20.43 5.65
CA VAL A 765 -31.14 21.72 5.06
C VAL A 765 -30.15 21.47 3.94
N HIS A 766 -30.33 22.16 2.83
CA HIS A 766 -29.44 22.13 1.70
C HIS A 766 -28.91 23.53 1.41
N GLY A 767 -27.70 23.59 0.87
CA GLY A 767 -27.01 24.84 0.60
C GLY A 767 -25.89 24.69 -0.39
N LYS A 768 -25.25 25.81 -0.71
CA LYS A 768 -24.05 25.84 -1.54
C LYS A 768 -22.81 25.62 -0.68
N LEU A 769 -21.72 25.23 -1.32
CA LEU A 769 -20.38 25.46 -0.77
C LEU A 769 -20.21 26.96 -0.62
N LYS A 770 -19.62 27.40 0.49
CA LYS A 770 -19.12 28.76 0.55
C LYS A 770 -17.97 28.82 -0.45
N GLU A 771 -18.12 29.57 -1.54
CA GLU A 771 -16.99 29.84 -2.44
C GLU A 771 -15.81 30.30 -1.59
N ALA A 772 -14.67 29.62 -1.73
CA ALA A 772 -13.41 30.18 -1.23
C ALA A 772 -13.24 31.55 -1.88
N ALA A 773 -12.76 32.53 -1.11
CA ALA A 773 -12.57 33.88 -1.64
C ALA A 773 -11.66 33.80 -2.88
N GLU A 774 -12.15 34.29 -4.02
CA GLU A 774 -11.41 34.23 -5.29
C GLU A 774 -10.01 34.82 -5.11
N VAL A 775 -9.00 34.03 -5.48
CA VAL A 775 -7.61 34.46 -5.51
C VAL A 775 -7.41 35.24 -6.81
N THR A 776 -7.18 36.53 -6.69
CA THR A 776 -6.90 37.40 -7.84
C THR A 776 -5.47 37.91 -7.75
N GLY A 777 -4.79 37.99 -8.89
CA GLY A 777 -3.46 38.57 -8.94
C GLY A 777 -3.03 38.99 -10.34
N SER A 778 -1.85 39.60 -10.42
CA SER A 778 -1.23 40.04 -11.67
C SER A 778 0.28 39.85 -11.66
N VAL A 779 0.84 39.72 -12.86
CA VAL A 779 2.27 39.50 -13.09
C VAL A 779 2.99 40.84 -13.31
N SER A 780 4.19 40.99 -12.74
CA SER A 780 5.13 42.07 -13.08
C SER A 780 6.12 41.62 -14.15
N LEU A 781 6.37 42.46 -15.16
CA LEU A 781 7.38 42.23 -16.18
C LEU A 781 8.33 43.43 -16.30
N GLU A 782 9.61 43.17 -16.05
CA GLU A 782 10.70 44.15 -16.08
C GLU A 782 11.70 43.80 -17.19
N ALA A 783 12.00 44.77 -18.05
CA ALA A 783 13.01 44.65 -19.10
C ALA A 783 13.51 46.06 -19.47
N LEU A 784 14.71 46.17 -20.03
CA LEU A 784 15.21 47.44 -20.59
C LEU A 784 14.33 47.89 -21.77
N GLU A 785 14.24 49.20 -21.98
CA GLU A 785 13.49 49.77 -23.11
C GLU A 785 14.23 49.59 -24.46
N GLU A 786 15.57 49.48 -24.42
CA GLU A 786 16.43 49.31 -25.60
C GLU A 786 17.53 48.28 -25.34
N VAL A 787 17.88 47.48 -26.36
CA VAL A 787 19.01 46.52 -26.35
C VAL A 787 19.71 46.54 -27.71
N GLN A 788 21.03 46.31 -27.77
CA GLN A 788 21.76 46.29 -29.03
C GLN A 788 21.72 44.91 -29.70
N VAL A 789 21.72 44.88 -31.04
CA VAL A 789 21.86 43.62 -31.79
C VAL A 789 23.13 42.88 -31.34
N GLY A 790 22.96 41.63 -30.94
CA GLY A 790 24.00 40.74 -30.45
C GLY A 790 24.13 40.68 -28.91
N GLU A 791 23.51 41.60 -28.17
CA GLU A 791 23.50 41.63 -26.71
C GLU A 791 22.32 40.85 -26.11
N ASN A 792 22.44 40.49 -24.83
CA ASN A 792 21.40 39.81 -24.07
C ASN A 792 20.51 40.84 -23.34
N LEU A 793 19.20 40.66 -23.46
CA LEU A 793 18.15 41.31 -22.68
C LEU A 793 17.73 40.38 -21.54
N GLU A 794 17.84 40.84 -20.30
CA GLU A 794 17.24 40.18 -19.14
C GLU A 794 15.79 40.64 -18.97
N VAL A 795 14.86 39.69 -19.00
CA VAL A 795 13.43 39.91 -18.75
C VAL A 795 13.10 39.36 -17.36
N GLY A 796 13.01 40.24 -16.38
CA GLY A 796 12.59 39.92 -15.02
C GLY A 796 11.08 39.72 -14.94
N VAL A 797 10.65 38.62 -14.31
CA VAL A 797 9.25 38.27 -14.10
C VAL A 797 9.01 38.01 -12.62
N GLY A 798 7.91 38.55 -12.09
CA GLY A 798 7.52 38.46 -10.70
C GLY A 798 6.00 38.56 -10.52
N ILE A 799 5.54 38.61 -9.27
CA ILE A 799 4.11 38.75 -8.93
C ILE A 799 3.87 40.17 -8.43
N ASP A 800 3.09 40.99 -9.14
CA ASP A 800 2.86 42.40 -8.79
C ASP A 800 1.81 42.55 -7.67
N GLU A 801 0.69 41.85 -7.80
CA GLU A 801 -0.38 41.81 -6.81
C GLU A 801 -0.89 40.38 -6.66
N LEU A 802 -1.11 39.95 -5.42
CA LEU A 802 -1.78 38.70 -5.09
C LEU A 802 -2.66 38.92 -3.86
N VAL A 803 -3.94 38.61 -4.00
CA VAL A 803 -4.96 38.82 -2.97
C VAL A 803 -5.54 37.46 -2.59
N ASN A 804 -5.75 37.24 -1.29
CA ASN A 804 -6.32 36.01 -0.71
C ASN A 804 -5.46 34.72 -0.84
N ALA A 805 -4.20 34.81 -1.27
CA ALA A 805 -3.24 33.69 -1.26
C ALA A 805 -1.79 34.15 -1.06
N GLU A 806 -0.93 33.21 -0.68
CA GLU A 806 0.53 33.34 -0.69
C GLU A 806 1.09 32.40 -1.75
N ALA A 807 1.98 32.88 -2.64
CA ALA A 807 2.51 32.06 -3.73
C ALA A 807 3.76 31.30 -3.28
N PHE A 808 3.80 29.99 -3.48
CA PHE A 808 4.97 29.13 -3.25
C PHE A 808 5.55 28.58 -4.55
N ALA A 809 4.72 28.49 -5.60
CA ALA A 809 5.12 28.22 -6.96
C ALA A 809 4.46 29.21 -7.93
N TYR A 810 5.07 29.41 -9.08
CA TYR A 810 4.57 30.28 -10.14
C TYR A 810 4.91 29.68 -11.50
N ASP A 811 3.90 29.51 -12.34
CA ASP A 811 4.00 28.98 -13.70
C ASP A 811 3.53 30.04 -14.68
N PHE A 812 4.31 30.29 -15.73
CA PHE A 812 3.95 31.25 -16.76
C PHE A 812 4.59 30.95 -18.11
N THR A 813 4.01 31.51 -19.17
CA THR A 813 4.58 31.49 -20.52
C THR A 813 5.01 32.88 -20.95
N LEU A 814 6.30 33.06 -21.23
CA LEU A 814 6.82 34.25 -21.92
C LEU A 814 6.74 34.07 -23.43
N ASN A 815 6.06 35.01 -24.09
CA ASN A 815 5.99 35.14 -25.54
C ASN A 815 6.86 36.32 -25.99
N TYR A 816 7.65 36.11 -27.04
CA TYR A 816 8.53 37.12 -27.64
C TYR A 816 8.57 36.96 -29.18
N ASP A 817 8.99 38.00 -29.91
CA ASP A 817 9.14 37.92 -31.36
C ASP A 817 10.38 37.09 -31.74
N GLU A 818 10.14 35.91 -32.31
CA GLU A 818 11.17 34.97 -32.76
C GLU A 818 12.13 35.53 -33.83
N ASN A 819 11.72 36.56 -34.57
CA ASN A 819 12.58 37.20 -35.57
C ASN A 819 13.49 38.28 -34.96
N ALA A 820 13.16 38.73 -33.75
CA ALA A 820 13.86 39.79 -33.04
C ALA A 820 14.76 39.23 -31.92
N PHE A 821 14.35 38.13 -31.28
CA PHE A 821 15.03 37.55 -30.13
C PHE A 821 15.18 36.03 -30.22
N GLU A 822 16.25 35.50 -29.62
CA GLU A 822 16.46 34.07 -29.35
C GLU A 822 16.49 33.81 -27.84
N TYR A 823 15.78 32.78 -27.35
CA TYR A 823 15.85 32.38 -25.95
C TYR A 823 17.19 31.71 -25.63
N VAL A 824 17.83 32.17 -24.55
CA VAL A 824 19.12 31.64 -24.08
C VAL A 824 18.90 30.72 -22.87
N GLU A 825 18.44 31.29 -21.76
CA GLU A 825 18.26 30.57 -20.49
C GLU A 825 17.27 31.28 -19.55
N ALA A 826 16.92 30.63 -18.44
CA ALA A 826 16.20 31.24 -17.34
C ALA A 826 16.99 31.03 -16.05
N ILE A 827 17.15 32.11 -15.27
CA ILE A 827 17.95 32.15 -14.05
C ILE A 827 17.14 32.74 -12.90
N SER A 828 17.52 32.41 -11.67
CA SER A 828 16.93 32.93 -10.42
C SER A 828 18.00 33.26 -9.39
N ASP A 829 17.58 34.00 -8.36
CA ASP A 829 18.38 34.27 -7.17
C ASP A 829 18.41 33.05 -6.20
N ASP A 830 19.34 33.07 -5.23
CA ASP A 830 19.51 32.01 -4.24
C ASP A 830 18.23 31.78 -3.41
N GLY A 831 17.76 30.53 -3.35
CA GLY A 831 16.54 30.15 -2.61
C GLY A 831 15.28 29.99 -3.46
N VAL A 832 15.37 30.28 -4.76
CA VAL A 832 14.29 30.06 -5.74
C VAL A 832 14.75 29.07 -6.80
N PHE A 833 13.97 28.02 -7.02
CA PHE A 833 14.17 27.09 -8.12
C PHE A 833 13.51 27.63 -9.38
N VAL A 834 14.23 27.62 -10.50
CA VAL A 834 13.67 27.95 -11.82
C VAL A 834 13.97 26.84 -12.80
N LYS A 835 12.94 26.47 -13.58
CA LYS A 835 13.06 25.56 -14.71
C LYS A 835 12.25 26.09 -15.88
N ALA A 836 12.93 26.27 -17.01
CA ALA A 836 12.30 26.72 -18.24
C ALA A 836 12.34 25.64 -19.32
N LYS A 837 11.30 25.61 -20.15
CA LYS A 837 11.20 24.74 -21.33
C LYS A 837 10.75 25.59 -22.51
N LYS A 838 11.59 25.64 -23.56
CA LYS A 838 11.19 26.20 -24.86
C LYS A 838 10.07 25.33 -25.43
N MET A 839 8.92 25.95 -25.68
CA MET A 839 7.73 25.26 -26.18
C MET A 839 7.75 25.22 -27.70
N GLU A 840 7.98 26.39 -28.29
CA GLU A 840 8.17 26.64 -29.72
C GLU A 840 9.02 27.91 -29.88
N ASP A 841 9.39 28.26 -31.12
CA ASP A 841 10.04 29.54 -31.38
C ASP A 841 9.10 30.68 -30.94
N GLY A 842 9.67 31.68 -30.26
CA GLY A 842 8.89 32.79 -29.68
C GLY A 842 8.14 32.48 -28.37
N LYS A 843 8.19 31.25 -27.83
CA LYS A 843 7.51 30.91 -26.56
C LYS A 843 8.29 30.01 -25.61
N VAL A 844 8.39 30.43 -24.36
CA VAL A 844 9.06 29.67 -23.28
C VAL A 844 8.15 29.59 -22.06
N ARG A 845 7.89 28.36 -21.58
CA ARG A 845 7.22 28.14 -20.30
C ARG A 845 8.26 28.10 -19.19
N VAL A 846 7.99 28.80 -18.09
CA VAL A 846 8.89 28.94 -16.94
C VAL A 846 8.14 28.55 -15.68
N LEU A 847 8.74 27.65 -14.91
CA LEU A 847 8.29 27.25 -13.59
C LEU A 847 9.26 27.83 -12.56
N VAL A 848 8.70 28.47 -11.54
CA VAL A 848 9.42 29.07 -10.42
C VAL A 848 8.86 28.47 -9.14
N SER A 849 9.71 28.07 -8.18
CA SER A 849 9.24 27.59 -6.88
C SER A 849 10.18 27.94 -5.74
N SER A 850 9.63 28.11 -4.54
CA SER A 850 10.42 28.31 -3.33
C SER A 850 11.23 27.04 -2.99
N LEU A 851 12.52 27.19 -2.69
CA LEU A 851 13.37 26.09 -2.17
C LEU A 851 13.46 26.10 -0.64
N THR A 852 12.96 27.15 0.01
CA THR A 852 13.10 27.39 1.44
C THR A 852 11.86 26.98 2.23
N GLY A 853 10.74 26.74 1.56
CA GLY A 853 9.44 26.50 2.20
C GLY A 853 8.79 27.78 2.74
N GLU A 854 9.32 28.94 2.39
CA GLU A 854 8.71 30.25 2.65
C GLU A 854 8.01 30.77 1.37
N PRO A 855 6.96 31.60 1.48
CA PRO A 855 6.30 32.20 0.32
C PRO A 855 7.26 33.01 -0.56
N LEU A 856 7.04 32.96 -1.87
CA LEU A 856 7.70 33.81 -2.84
C LEU A 856 7.29 35.29 -2.60
N PRO A 857 8.26 36.22 -2.53
CA PRO A 857 7.96 37.62 -2.25
C PRO A 857 7.18 38.28 -3.40
N ALA A 858 6.07 38.95 -3.06
CA ALA A 858 5.37 39.81 -4.00
C ALA A 858 6.17 41.09 -4.28
N LYS A 859 6.10 41.56 -5.52
CA LYS A 859 6.76 42.77 -6.07
C LYS A 859 8.28 42.67 -6.22
N GLU A 860 8.81 41.46 -6.20
CA GLU A 860 10.21 41.19 -6.55
C GLU A 860 10.30 40.37 -7.83
N VAL A 861 11.38 40.56 -8.58
CA VAL A 861 11.70 39.73 -9.74
C VAL A 861 12.13 38.35 -9.23
N LEU A 862 11.31 37.34 -9.50
CA LEU A 862 11.52 35.97 -9.02
C LEU A 862 12.35 35.13 -9.99
N ALA A 863 12.19 35.39 -11.29
CA ALA A 863 12.94 34.74 -12.34
C ALA A 863 13.33 35.75 -13.42
N LYS A 864 14.49 35.54 -14.05
CA LYS A 864 14.92 36.29 -15.21
C LYS A 864 15.05 35.38 -16.41
N VAL A 865 14.33 35.69 -17.48
CA VAL A 865 14.46 35.03 -18.76
C VAL A 865 15.41 35.83 -19.64
N VAL A 866 16.48 35.20 -20.10
CA VAL A 866 17.52 35.84 -20.91
C VAL A 866 17.22 35.60 -22.39
N LEU A 867 17.03 36.70 -23.12
CA LEU A 867 16.79 36.70 -24.58
C LEU A 867 17.95 37.40 -25.28
N ARG A 868 18.50 36.82 -26.34
CA ARG A 868 19.52 37.46 -27.17
C ARG A 868 18.88 38.23 -28.32
N ALA A 869 19.25 39.49 -28.50
CA ALA A 869 18.74 40.32 -29.60
C ALA A 869 19.42 39.95 -30.92
N GLU A 870 18.65 39.49 -31.91
CA GLU A 870 19.19 38.96 -33.18
C GLU A 870 19.01 39.92 -34.36
N ALA A 871 17.97 40.76 -34.34
CA ALA A 871 17.70 41.71 -35.42
C ALA A 871 17.13 43.03 -34.92
N LYS A 872 17.43 44.12 -35.64
CA LYS A 872 16.86 45.44 -35.36
C LYS A 872 15.33 45.40 -35.49
N ALA A 873 14.64 45.80 -34.42
CA ALA A 873 13.18 45.83 -34.35
C ALA A 873 12.72 47.00 -33.48
N GLU A 874 11.73 47.77 -33.92
CA GLU A 874 11.10 48.82 -33.11
C GLU A 874 9.80 48.26 -32.50
N GLY A 875 9.65 48.40 -31.19
CA GLY A 875 8.43 48.02 -30.47
C GLY A 875 8.14 46.52 -30.42
N SER A 876 9.18 45.66 -30.36
CA SER A 876 9.00 44.21 -30.25
C SER A 876 8.30 43.85 -28.92
N ASN A 877 7.21 43.07 -28.97
CA ASN A 877 6.37 42.78 -27.81
C ASN A 877 6.90 41.56 -27.03
N LEU A 878 6.98 41.72 -25.71
CA LEU A 878 7.16 40.68 -24.70
C LEU A 878 5.87 40.56 -23.90
N SER A 879 5.23 39.40 -23.89
CA SER A 879 4.00 39.19 -23.13
C SER A 879 4.02 37.91 -22.31
N ILE A 880 3.45 37.99 -21.12
CA ILE A 880 3.27 36.86 -20.21
C ILE A 880 1.82 36.38 -20.31
N THR A 881 1.63 35.09 -20.57
CA THR A 881 0.32 34.43 -20.65
C THR A 881 0.33 33.11 -19.87
N ASN A 882 -0.84 32.48 -19.69
CA ASN A 882 -1.02 31.22 -18.95
C ASN A 882 -0.31 31.27 -17.59
N SER A 883 -0.66 32.27 -16.79
CA SER A 883 0.04 32.59 -15.55
C SER A 883 -0.76 32.10 -14.37
N SER A 884 -0.15 31.28 -13.52
CA SER A 884 -0.82 30.77 -12.33
C SER A 884 0.14 30.59 -11.17
N VAL A 885 -0.36 30.77 -9.96
CA VAL A 885 0.40 30.61 -8.71
C VAL A 885 -0.08 29.37 -7.95
N GLY A 886 0.86 28.57 -7.46
CA GLY A 886 0.60 27.51 -6.50
C GLY A 886 0.71 28.06 -5.08
N ASP A 887 -0.29 27.86 -4.23
CA ASP A 887 -0.26 28.29 -2.83
C ASP A 887 0.35 27.24 -1.87
N GLY A 888 0.39 27.57 -0.57
CA GLY A 888 0.95 26.70 0.47
C GLY A 888 0.17 25.42 0.74
N GLU A 889 -1.06 25.32 0.20
CA GLU A 889 -1.93 24.15 0.27
C GLU A 889 -1.91 23.35 -1.05
N GLY A 890 -1.12 23.80 -2.04
CA GLY A 890 -0.94 23.12 -3.33
C GLY A 890 -1.97 23.50 -4.40
N LEU A 891 -2.89 24.43 -4.13
CA LEU A 891 -3.90 24.88 -5.09
C LEU A 891 -3.29 25.82 -6.13
N VAL A 892 -3.73 25.70 -7.38
CA VAL A 892 -3.26 26.52 -8.50
C VAL A 892 -4.31 27.56 -8.88
N HIS A 893 -3.92 28.84 -8.84
CA HIS A 893 -4.79 29.98 -9.11
C HIS A 893 -4.30 30.75 -10.33
N GLU A 894 -5.14 30.91 -11.35
CA GLU A 894 -4.81 31.72 -12.53
C GLU A 894 -4.76 33.22 -12.18
N ILE A 895 -3.75 33.91 -12.69
CA ILE A 895 -3.52 35.33 -12.47
C ILE A 895 -3.31 36.06 -13.80
N ALA A 896 -3.59 37.37 -13.80
CA ALA A 896 -3.55 38.17 -15.02
C ALA A 896 -2.12 38.33 -15.55
N GLY A 897 -1.92 37.99 -16.83
CA GLY A 897 -0.69 38.26 -17.57
C GLY A 897 -0.44 39.75 -17.84
N THR A 898 0.72 40.07 -18.40
CA THR A 898 1.14 41.46 -18.69
C THR A 898 1.97 41.53 -19.97
N GLU A 899 2.14 42.72 -20.55
CA GLU A 899 2.95 42.92 -21.76
C GLU A 899 3.82 44.18 -21.70
N LYS A 900 4.93 44.17 -22.44
CA LYS A 900 5.86 45.30 -22.57
C LYS A 900 6.55 45.27 -23.93
N THR A 901 6.83 46.43 -24.49
CA THR A 901 7.58 46.55 -25.75
C THR A 901 9.05 46.93 -25.52
N VAL A 902 9.95 46.38 -26.33
CA VAL A 902 11.39 46.67 -26.31
C VAL A 902 11.89 47.01 -27.72
N ASN A 903 12.79 47.99 -27.83
CA ASN A 903 13.46 48.34 -29.08
C ASN A 903 14.83 47.66 -29.20
N ILE A 904 15.17 47.16 -30.38
CA ILE A 904 16.50 46.62 -30.69
C ILE A 904 17.22 47.58 -31.64
N ILE A 905 18.39 48.08 -31.23
CA ILE A 905 19.17 49.09 -31.95
C ILE A 905 20.51 48.53 -32.49
N GLU A 906 21.08 49.15 -33.52
CA GLU A 906 22.41 48.77 -34.04
C GLU A 906 23.53 49.29 -33.11
N GLY A 907 24.46 48.42 -32.71
CA GLY A 907 25.63 48.82 -31.91
C GLY A 907 26.65 49.65 -32.71
N THR A 908 27.33 50.60 -32.04
CA THR A 908 28.47 51.34 -32.63
C THR A 908 29.77 50.89 -31.99
N SER A 909 30.72 50.37 -32.79
CA SER A 909 32.06 50.02 -32.31
C SER A 909 32.89 51.27 -31.97
N PRO A 910 33.67 51.28 -30.88
CA PRO A 910 34.58 52.38 -30.58
C PRO A 910 35.76 52.45 -31.57
N GLU A 911 36.23 53.66 -31.84
CA GLU A 911 37.28 53.98 -32.82
C GLU A 911 38.68 53.57 -32.31
N ILE A 912 39.39 52.71 -33.06
CA ILE A 912 40.75 52.26 -32.70
C ILE A 912 41.77 53.35 -33.04
N VAL A 913 42.41 53.94 -32.02
CA VAL A 913 43.48 54.94 -32.17
C VAL A 913 44.85 54.26 -32.11
N VAL A 914 45.63 54.35 -33.19
CA VAL A 914 46.91 53.64 -33.36
C VAL A 914 48.10 54.45 -32.85
N ASN A 915 48.67 54.04 -31.72
CA ASN A 915 49.82 54.70 -31.11
C ASN A 915 51.11 53.84 -31.20
N PRO A 916 52.30 54.46 -31.36
CA PRO A 916 53.57 53.75 -31.24
C PRO A 916 53.90 53.39 -29.80
N ILE A 917 54.76 52.37 -29.66
CA ILE A 917 55.35 51.99 -28.37
C ILE A 917 56.20 53.14 -27.79
N ARG A 918 56.41 53.11 -26.48
CA ARG A 918 57.16 54.15 -25.75
C ARG A 918 58.46 53.59 -25.15
N ASP A 919 59.41 54.47 -24.84
CA ASP A 919 60.65 54.15 -24.12
C ASP A 919 61.52 53.02 -24.70
N PHE A 920 61.59 52.91 -26.03
CA PHE A 920 62.39 51.88 -26.68
C PHE A 920 63.90 52.06 -26.45
N LYS A 921 64.49 51.12 -25.71
CA LYS A 921 65.92 51.20 -25.31
C LYS A 921 66.55 49.83 -25.21
N ALA A 922 67.88 49.80 -25.23
CA ALA A 922 68.63 48.57 -24.96
C ALA A 922 68.83 48.40 -23.46
N SER A 923 68.44 47.25 -22.94
CA SER A 923 68.66 46.87 -21.54
C SER A 923 69.99 46.14 -21.37
N GLU A 924 70.46 45.42 -22.40
CA GLU A 924 71.73 44.69 -22.35
C GLU A 924 72.43 44.64 -23.72
N ILE A 925 73.73 44.93 -23.76
CA ILE A 925 74.53 44.94 -24.99
C ILE A 925 75.75 44.04 -24.80
N ASN A 926 75.76 42.88 -25.46
CA ASN A 926 76.85 41.93 -25.44
C ASN A 926 77.59 41.83 -26.78
N LYS A 927 78.60 40.97 -26.84
CA LYS A 927 79.44 40.76 -28.04
C LYS A 927 78.68 40.17 -29.23
N LYS A 928 77.60 39.40 -28.98
CA LYS A 928 76.84 38.71 -30.03
C LYS A 928 75.32 38.79 -29.86
N ASN A 929 74.83 39.55 -28.89
CA ASN A 929 73.41 39.76 -28.69
C ASN A 929 73.14 41.15 -28.09
N VAL A 930 71.94 41.65 -28.33
CA VAL A 930 71.41 42.90 -27.76
C VAL A 930 69.99 42.61 -27.31
N THR A 931 69.68 42.91 -26.05
CA THR A 931 68.33 42.88 -25.51
C THR A 931 67.77 44.29 -25.47
N VAL A 932 66.55 44.45 -25.98
CA VAL A 932 65.81 45.71 -25.97
C VAL A 932 64.53 45.55 -25.17
N THR A 933 64.06 46.66 -24.61
CA THR A 933 62.82 46.77 -23.82
C THR A 933 62.06 48.01 -24.24
N TRP A 934 60.75 47.99 -24.08
CA TRP A 934 59.85 49.13 -24.33
C TRP A 934 58.65 49.09 -23.39
N THR A 935 57.92 50.19 -23.35
CA THR A 935 56.61 50.29 -22.72
C THR A 935 55.53 50.26 -23.79
N GLU A 936 54.36 49.74 -23.45
CA GLU A 936 53.21 49.71 -24.36
C GLU A 936 52.78 51.11 -24.85
N PRO A 937 52.05 51.19 -25.99
CA PRO A 937 51.52 52.45 -26.50
C PRO A 937 50.60 53.15 -25.49
N GLU A 938 50.25 54.40 -25.77
CA GLU A 938 49.39 55.20 -24.88
C GLU A 938 47.95 54.66 -24.80
N THR A 939 47.44 54.14 -25.92
CA THR A 939 46.16 53.42 -26.02
C THR A 939 46.45 51.96 -26.41
N THR A 940 45.75 51.03 -25.78
CA THR A 940 45.91 49.59 -26.02
C THR A 940 44.65 48.94 -26.60
N GLU A 941 43.61 49.74 -26.85
CA GLU A 941 42.37 49.31 -27.49
C GLU A 941 42.65 48.80 -28.90
N GLY A 942 42.33 47.53 -29.16
CA GLY A 942 42.66 46.85 -30.41
C GLY A 942 44.11 46.40 -30.57
N LEU A 943 45.01 46.55 -29.58
CA LEU A 943 46.41 46.14 -29.70
C LEU A 943 46.56 44.60 -29.74
N GLU A 944 47.20 44.06 -30.78
CA GLU A 944 47.45 42.62 -30.94
C GLU A 944 48.89 42.20 -30.58
N GLY A 945 49.88 43.06 -30.83
CA GLY A 945 51.28 42.71 -30.59
C GLY A 945 52.30 43.68 -31.18
N TYR A 946 53.55 43.26 -31.24
CA TYR A 946 54.68 44.09 -31.68
C TYR A 946 55.51 43.43 -32.77
N ILE A 947 55.96 44.23 -33.74
CA ILE A 947 56.78 43.80 -34.87
C ILE A 947 58.20 44.33 -34.72
N LEU A 948 59.19 43.44 -34.64
CA LEU A 948 60.60 43.79 -34.46
C LEU A 948 61.40 43.66 -35.74
N TYR A 949 62.30 44.62 -35.95
CA TYR A 949 63.16 44.74 -37.12
C TYR A 949 64.63 44.89 -36.75
N LYS A 950 65.51 44.34 -37.59
CA LYS A 950 66.96 44.56 -37.54
C LYS A 950 67.46 44.96 -38.93
N ASP A 951 68.15 46.10 -39.00
CA ASP A 951 68.66 46.72 -40.22
C ASP A 951 67.60 46.79 -41.34
N GLY A 952 66.39 47.19 -40.95
CA GLY A 952 65.24 47.34 -41.84
C GLY A 952 64.48 46.07 -42.19
N LYS A 953 64.96 44.86 -41.83
CA LYS A 953 64.25 43.60 -42.07
C LYS A 953 63.46 43.15 -40.84
N LYS A 954 62.21 42.72 -41.02
CA LYS A 954 61.39 42.11 -39.95
C LYS A 954 62.09 40.84 -39.49
N VAL A 955 62.27 40.68 -38.19
CA VAL A 955 62.91 39.50 -37.59
C VAL A 955 61.99 38.73 -36.66
N ALA A 956 61.01 39.38 -36.06
CA ALA A 956 60.06 38.74 -35.15
C ALA A 956 58.76 39.54 -35.07
N GLU A 957 57.72 38.88 -34.61
CA GLU A 957 56.44 39.45 -34.21
C GLU A 957 56.01 38.73 -32.94
N ILE A 958 55.66 39.48 -31.90
CA ILE A 958 55.40 38.94 -30.56
C ILE A 958 54.09 39.51 -29.99
N GLY A 959 53.51 38.83 -28.99
CA GLY A 959 52.21 39.18 -28.43
C GLY A 959 52.20 40.52 -27.68
N LYS A 960 50.99 41.09 -27.48
CA LYS A 960 50.78 42.40 -26.85
C LYS A 960 51.31 42.54 -25.42
N ASP A 961 51.40 41.43 -24.68
CA ASP A 961 51.85 41.43 -23.29
C ASP A 961 53.40 41.41 -23.15
N GLU A 962 54.13 41.30 -24.27
CA GLU A 962 55.59 41.25 -24.29
C GLU A 962 56.22 42.65 -24.34
N THR A 963 57.17 42.92 -23.45
CA THR A 963 57.84 44.24 -23.35
C THR A 963 59.36 44.17 -23.50
N SER A 964 59.90 43.00 -23.89
CA SER A 964 61.33 42.83 -24.15
C SER A 964 61.63 41.83 -25.26
N TYR A 965 62.77 41.99 -25.94
CA TYR A 965 63.24 41.02 -26.93
C TYR A 965 64.75 41.01 -27.09
N THR A 966 65.35 39.82 -27.21
CA THR A 966 66.80 39.65 -27.43
C THR A 966 67.13 39.30 -28.88
N PHE A 967 67.79 40.21 -29.58
CA PHE A 967 68.40 39.96 -30.88
C PHE A 967 69.70 39.17 -30.70
N LYS A 968 69.71 37.90 -31.12
CA LYS A 968 70.87 36.98 -31.01
C LYS A 968 71.66 36.90 -32.32
N LYS A 969 72.83 36.23 -32.28
CA LYS A 969 73.71 35.96 -33.45
C LYS A 969 74.21 37.23 -34.18
N LEU A 970 74.51 38.28 -33.42
CA LEU A 970 75.10 39.51 -33.92
C LEU A 970 76.62 39.40 -34.04
N ASN A 971 77.23 40.19 -34.92
CA ASN A 971 78.67 40.29 -35.03
C ASN A 971 79.24 41.19 -33.94
N ARG A 972 80.41 40.83 -33.41
CA ARG A 972 81.13 41.59 -32.37
C ARG A 972 81.55 42.96 -32.90
N HIS A 973 81.46 43.98 -32.07
CA HIS A 973 81.84 45.36 -32.38
C HIS A 973 81.19 45.96 -33.65
N THR A 974 79.97 45.53 -34.00
CA THR A 974 79.24 45.94 -35.21
C THR A 974 78.04 46.81 -34.84
N ILE A 975 77.77 47.87 -35.62
CA ILE A 975 76.60 48.75 -35.42
C ILE A 975 75.38 48.11 -36.08
N TYR A 976 74.27 48.07 -35.35
CA TYR A 976 72.97 47.61 -35.80
C TYR A 976 71.91 48.67 -35.56
N ASN A 977 70.92 48.75 -36.46
CA ASN A 977 69.70 49.53 -36.26
C ASN A 977 68.53 48.58 -35.96
N PHE A 978 68.03 48.62 -34.72
CA PHE A 978 66.84 47.90 -34.31
C PHE A 978 65.63 48.82 -34.38
N LYS A 979 64.48 48.29 -34.80
CA LYS A 979 63.21 49.02 -34.75
C LYS A 979 62.07 48.15 -34.26
N ILE A 980 61.04 48.79 -33.72
CA ILE A 980 59.81 48.13 -33.27
C ILE A 980 58.58 48.98 -33.59
N ALA A 981 57.46 48.34 -33.91
CA ALA A 981 56.14 48.98 -34.03
C ALA A 981 55.05 48.11 -33.38
N ALA A 982 53.99 48.73 -32.89
CA ALA A 982 52.78 48.09 -32.40
C ALA A 982 51.84 47.74 -33.56
N LYS A 983 51.11 46.63 -33.48
CA LYS A 983 50.15 46.12 -34.47
C LYS A 983 48.77 46.00 -33.82
N TYR A 984 47.75 46.49 -34.51
CA TYR A 984 46.38 46.52 -34.01
C TYR A 984 45.44 45.63 -34.85
N SER A 985 44.28 45.28 -34.28
CA SER A 985 43.29 44.33 -34.80
C SER A 985 42.54 44.84 -36.03
N ASN A 986 42.54 46.15 -36.24
CA ASN A 986 42.09 46.76 -37.51
C ASN A 986 43.11 46.59 -38.66
N GLY A 987 44.25 45.94 -38.41
CA GLY A 987 45.30 45.69 -39.39
C GLY A 987 46.34 46.80 -39.53
N GLU A 988 46.17 47.93 -38.82
CA GLU A 988 47.14 49.02 -38.84
C GLU A 988 48.37 48.73 -37.95
N VAL A 989 49.51 49.31 -38.33
CA VAL A 989 50.78 49.18 -37.62
C VAL A 989 51.31 50.58 -37.32
N SER A 990 51.70 50.81 -36.07
CA SER A 990 52.19 52.11 -35.61
C SER A 990 53.46 52.55 -36.33
N SER A 991 53.82 53.83 -36.15
CA SER A 991 55.16 54.30 -36.50
C SER A 991 56.23 53.50 -35.75
N LYS A 992 57.41 53.34 -36.39
CA LYS A 992 58.51 52.51 -35.87
C LYS A 992 59.46 53.33 -35.00
N GLU A 993 59.59 52.94 -33.75
CA GLU A 993 60.64 53.44 -32.87
C GLU A 993 61.97 52.77 -33.20
N SER A 994 63.05 53.54 -33.11
CA SER A 994 64.36 53.16 -33.63
C SER A 994 65.46 53.27 -32.59
N LEU A 995 66.34 52.27 -32.53
CA LEU A 995 67.53 52.28 -31.69
C LEU A 995 68.75 51.79 -32.48
N THR A 996 69.74 52.67 -32.65
CA THR A 996 71.01 52.33 -33.29
C THR A 996 72.12 52.24 -32.25
N LEU A 997 72.79 51.09 -32.18
CA LEU A 997 73.89 50.89 -31.24
C LEU A 997 74.90 49.87 -31.74
N ARG A 998 76.09 49.84 -31.12
CA ARG A 998 77.18 48.92 -31.44
C ARG A 998 77.24 47.79 -30.41
N THR A 999 77.37 46.55 -30.87
CA THR A 999 77.64 45.40 -29.98
C THR A 999 78.97 45.56 -29.25
N ALA A 1000 79.06 44.95 -28.07
CA ALA A 1000 80.25 45.06 -27.24
C ALA A 1000 81.49 44.49 -27.93
N ARG A 1001 82.66 45.04 -27.55
CA ARG A 1001 83.89 44.82 -28.27
C ARG A 1001 84.44 43.44 -28.14
#